data_AF-F4MNS5-F1
#
_entry.id   AF-F4MNS5-F1
#
_cell.length_a   1.000
_cell.length_b   1.000
_cell.length_c   1.000
_cell.angle_alpha   90.00
_cell.angle_beta   90.00
_cell.angle_gamma   90.00
#
_symmetry.space_group_name_H-M   'P 1'
#
loop_
_entity.id
_entity.type
_entity.pdbx_description
1 polymer ?
#
loop_
_entity_poly.entity_id
_entity_poly.type
_entity_poly.pdbx_seq_one_letter_code
_entity_poly.pdbx_strand_id
1 'polypeptide(L)'
;MLKFIKNNKWWVAIISVFAIFLSSFGIFAKSYVDSNKQKIVNKVQNYVQASSYAVQSRILKETENLNEDYLNQKIGKKSLLDEFSNDFIWRPNNTKTTSTDTISDLWNTYFGSSTNVLDKNLQIQYKNNNEYKNIENSKGEITPQNIDFLFSISKSLEKFLNGFAPSLASLGLSFIQNTVLNNREKSNFRNYKDGLNKFADVIESNKNLFSYLGKILTPKQLGNDHYNNLTVQQALIKNINQIAAVISNKKEFSKEVETDKIPEALDYVLTDLGLDSLSEILSDLATSQLDLKNLDKLLEKIKFIFDSDNIKQLKQKALQLIDKTMPYLATYLYSEIFFGLYYTVHEEIKDPSVLLNQKLNNNHFLALTKNKLDLNILINGVLKVLKNKNSFNRFYDFIFRRFDKNKIFNNSNSILSNIGTGNLIFDLINWVESKLNTISNSLDILVKFIEHSLSDQSLKKTIEQKIINIVKTKVNELGKPLGEWDVKVKNNTLEISAGWQWWRLASITAKIELFGENGILKTVLNTIKNVQISLNSLSTNISKYWKEIFFLSNDINLDLSIIVKNISEVINSFKNILENKNLISVKVFGPFSVVLLNIEKVYDILEMPYTSSPLKWILQTFAKDKINPLLNKIRSVNQTLVKNKFIQKEERIKEEFSKYLNNLQEHLKIYNSSSELKFNLSESLYNGNVILDFVYKWINFLLQKTEDNNNPLLPIIRLVIKNQNLENLKAIKEKWNSKIQSFAKKIQDFENISKIRDLKIALPELLLKQFKIESLNNKTVVQLLEILAKYFNDYLTKYPNRSIGLNISSIGKILTALTTKVGVEYKKELQKYDFMYNKLSDQDNRKTILKALAYGFDTHDNSSDVSKDALVHRPKESYYNWDKIHFYTNGSNIAYTVNRTNLKNDLSYSPLHILFGINPDKTSYIKDSLGYVLGTLFGGLSSSDPNYELSIENKKDAVSILNVFNFVLDKKDKELKKQEDQIATKYYDKNAWSTKILNSSEKEINYQLIRLKTSNTTRSKQLGTKFEVKLLKNKNNSYWSINRIIALDYKTA
;
A
#
# COMPACT_ATOMS: atom_id res chain seq x y z
N MET A 1 -5.01 -12.58 -3.36
CA MET A 1 -5.36 -11.55 -4.35
C MET A 1 -5.47 -12.12 -5.77
N LEU A 2 -4.47 -12.80 -6.34
CA LEU A 2 -4.57 -13.46 -7.66
C LEU A 2 -5.53 -14.67 -7.71
N LYS A 3 -5.61 -15.50 -6.65
CA LYS A 3 -6.66 -16.54 -6.48
C LYS A 3 -8.09 -15.96 -6.34
N PHE A 4 -8.19 -14.67 -6.07
CA PHE A 4 -9.44 -13.95 -5.87
C PHE A 4 -9.90 -13.20 -7.13
N ILE A 5 -8.92 -12.69 -7.88
CA ILE A 5 -9.04 -12.29 -9.29
C ILE A 5 -9.47 -13.48 -10.16
N LYS A 6 -9.07 -14.71 -9.78
CA LYS A 6 -9.31 -15.98 -10.50
C LYS A 6 -10.78 -16.36 -10.72
N ASN A 7 -11.71 -15.93 -9.87
CA ASN A 7 -13.09 -16.44 -9.87
C ASN A 7 -14.20 -15.38 -10.07
N ASN A 8 -13.85 -14.09 -10.12
CA ASN A 8 -14.83 -13.01 -10.01
C ASN A 8 -14.69 -12.03 -11.17
N LYS A 9 -15.69 -12.04 -12.07
CA LYS A 9 -15.85 -11.05 -13.14
C LYS A 9 -16.42 -9.72 -12.60
N TRP A 10 -15.88 -9.21 -11.51
CA TRP A 10 -16.45 -8.04 -10.82
C TRP A 10 -16.25 -6.73 -11.58
N TRP A 11 -15.14 -6.61 -12.32
CA TRP A 11 -14.96 -5.51 -13.25
C TRP A 11 -15.87 -5.63 -14.47
N VAL A 12 -16.27 -6.85 -14.87
CA VAL A 12 -17.34 -7.05 -15.86
C VAL A 12 -18.67 -6.64 -15.26
N ALA A 13 -18.95 -6.77 -13.97
CA ALA A 13 -20.18 -6.23 -13.40
C ALA A 13 -20.18 -4.70 -13.39
N ILE A 14 -19.08 -4.03 -13.04
CA ILE A 14 -18.96 -2.55 -13.11
C ILE A 14 -18.99 -2.09 -14.58
N ILE A 15 -18.24 -2.73 -15.47
CA ILE A 15 -18.23 -2.46 -16.91
C ILE A 15 -19.52 -2.91 -17.59
N SER A 16 -20.27 -3.89 -17.08
CA SER A 16 -21.59 -4.30 -17.59
C SER A 16 -22.69 -3.43 -17.02
N VAL A 17 -22.58 -2.92 -15.80
CA VAL A 17 -23.41 -1.83 -15.27
C VAL A 17 -23.27 -0.63 -16.22
N PHE A 18 -22.04 -0.29 -16.65
CA PHE A 18 -21.81 0.76 -17.65
C PHE A 18 -22.15 0.35 -19.10
N ALA A 19 -21.90 -0.89 -19.52
CA ALA A 19 -22.16 -1.36 -20.90
C ALA A 19 -23.63 -1.70 -21.14
N ILE A 20 -24.38 -2.11 -20.11
CA ILE A 20 -25.84 -2.27 -20.12
C ILE A 20 -26.50 -0.89 -20.14
N PHE A 21 -25.96 0.08 -19.40
CA PHE A 21 -26.38 1.48 -19.50
C PHE A 21 -26.25 2.04 -20.93
N LEU A 22 -25.23 1.57 -21.66
CA LEU A 22 -24.90 1.99 -23.02
C LEU A 22 -25.62 1.17 -24.12
N SER A 23 -25.90 -0.11 -23.89
CA SER A 23 -26.70 -0.93 -24.81
C SER A 23 -28.16 -0.50 -24.84
N SER A 24 -28.68 0.03 -23.73
CA SER A 24 -30.08 0.48 -23.60
C SER A 24 -30.39 1.73 -24.44
N PHE A 25 -29.41 2.63 -24.62
CA PHE A 25 -29.55 3.79 -25.49
C PHE A 25 -29.43 3.43 -26.99
N GLY A 26 -28.66 2.38 -27.32
CA GLY A 26 -28.54 1.84 -28.67
C GLY A 26 -29.75 1.04 -29.15
N ILE A 27 -30.49 0.42 -28.23
CA ILE A 27 -31.72 -0.33 -28.53
C ILE A 27 -32.90 0.61 -28.88
N PHE A 28 -32.91 1.83 -28.34
CA PHE A 28 -33.96 2.83 -28.59
C PHE A 28 -33.88 3.46 -30.00
N ALA A 29 -32.68 3.58 -30.58
CA ALA A 29 -32.49 4.12 -31.94
C ALA A 29 -32.70 3.07 -33.05
N LYS A 30 -32.61 1.77 -32.72
CA LYS A 30 -32.69 0.67 -33.69
C LYS A 30 -34.12 0.16 -33.94
N SER A 31 -35.09 0.50 -33.07
CA SER A 31 -36.46 -0.03 -33.16
C SER A 31 -37.45 0.81 -33.97
N TYR A 32 -37.00 1.80 -34.75
CA TYR A 32 -37.89 2.71 -35.51
C TYR A 32 -37.73 2.65 -37.04
N VAL A 33 -36.79 1.87 -37.59
CA VAL A 33 -36.43 2.00 -39.03
C VAL A 33 -36.93 0.87 -39.95
N ASP A 34 -37.36 -0.30 -39.47
CA ASP A 34 -37.63 -1.41 -40.39
C ASP A 34 -39.12 -1.78 -40.47
N SER A 35 -39.87 -1.11 -41.36
CA SER A 35 -41.14 -1.64 -41.90
C SER A 35 -41.39 -1.21 -43.36
N ASN A 36 -41.81 -2.18 -44.18
CA ASN A 36 -42.31 -2.11 -45.57
C ASN A 36 -41.29 -2.27 -46.73
N LYS A 37 -41.39 -3.39 -47.48
CA LYS A 37 -42.05 -3.47 -48.81
C LYS A 37 -41.97 -4.88 -49.45
N GLN A 38 -42.89 -5.14 -50.38
CA GLN A 38 -43.30 -6.44 -50.96
C GLN A 38 -42.70 -6.79 -52.34
N LYS A 39 -42.67 -8.11 -52.64
CA LYS A 39 -43.05 -8.90 -53.87
C LYS A 39 -42.62 -8.46 -55.30
N ILE A 40 -41.91 -9.36 -56.05
CA ILE A 40 -42.29 -10.05 -57.34
C ILE A 40 -41.09 -10.50 -58.24
N VAL A 41 -41.18 -11.77 -58.67
CA VAL A 41 -40.82 -12.51 -59.94
C VAL A 41 -39.40 -12.54 -60.52
N ASN A 42 -39.12 -13.73 -61.09
CA ASN A 42 -37.86 -14.46 -61.27
C ASN A 42 -37.14 -14.26 -62.63
N LYS A 43 -35.80 -14.21 -62.59
CA LYS A 43 -34.91 -14.82 -63.63
C LYS A 43 -33.93 -15.76 -62.93
N VAL A 44 -33.90 -17.06 -63.30
CA VAL A 44 -33.01 -18.09 -62.71
C VAL A 44 -31.55 -17.65 -62.68
N GLN A 45 -31.08 -17.01 -63.75
CA GLN A 45 -29.71 -16.52 -63.87
C GLN A 45 -29.36 -15.46 -62.82
N ASN A 46 -30.30 -14.56 -62.49
CA ASN A 46 -30.13 -13.54 -61.46
C ASN A 46 -30.10 -14.15 -60.07
N TYR A 47 -30.90 -15.20 -59.81
CA TYR A 47 -30.82 -15.96 -58.55
C TYR A 47 -29.47 -16.66 -58.39
N VAL A 48 -28.98 -17.31 -59.45
CA VAL A 48 -27.68 -18.00 -59.44
C VAL A 48 -26.53 -17.01 -59.24
N GLN A 49 -26.58 -15.85 -59.90
CA GLN A 49 -25.57 -14.81 -59.73
C GLN A 49 -25.62 -14.20 -58.32
N ALA A 50 -26.81 -13.84 -57.84
CA ALA A 50 -26.98 -13.30 -56.50
C ALA A 50 -26.59 -14.31 -55.40
N SER A 51 -26.98 -15.59 -55.53
CA SER A 51 -26.58 -16.63 -54.57
C SER A 51 -25.11 -17.01 -54.68
N SER A 52 -24.50 -16.95 -55.87
CA SER A 52 -23.09 -17.32 -56.04
C SER A 52 -22.16 -16.41 -55.24
N TYR A 53 -22.41 -15.10 -55.22
CA TYR A 53 -21.68 -14.16 -54.36
C TYR A 53 -21.85 -14.44 -52.86
N ALA A 54 -23.06 -14.82 -52.43
CA ALA A 54 -23.28 -15.23 -51.06
C ALA A 54 -22.51 -16.52 -50.71
N VAL A 55 -22.60 -17.56 -51.55
CA VAL A 55 -21.87 -18.82 -51.35
C VAL A 55 -20.35 -18.64 -51.40
N GLN A 56 -19.83 -17.79 -52.29
CA GLN A 56 -18.40 -17.42 -52.32
C GLN A 56 -17.95 -16.85 -50.98
N SER A 57 -18.77 -15.98 -50.37
CA SER A 57 -18.52 -15.40 -49.04
C SER A 57 -18.43 -16.47 -47.96
N ARG A 58 -19.35 -17.44 -47.97
CA ARG A 58 -19.34 -18.58 -47.05
C ARG A 58 -18.08 -19.42 -47.23
N ILE A 59 -17.70 -19.74 -48.46
CA ILE A 59 -16.51 -20.55 -48.74
C ILE A 59 -15.25 -19.82 -48.30
N LEU A 60 -15.13 -18.51 -48.57
CA LEU A 60 -13.94 -17.73 -48.21
C LEU A 60 -13.81 -17.48 -46.70
N LYS A 61 -14.93 -17.36 -45.97
CA LYS A 61 -14.92 -17.42 -44.50
C LYS A 61 -14.31 -18.73 -44.00
N GLU A 62 -14.71 -19.86 -44.59
CA GLU A 62 -14.28 -21.19 -44.18
C GLU A 62 -12.84 -21.54 -44.65
N THR A 63 -12.38 -21.00 -45.79
CA THR A 63 -11.04 -21.30 -46.33
C THR A 63 -9.98 -20.28 -45.96
N GLU A 64 -10.32 -19.01 -45.79
CA GLU A 64 -9.39 -17.90 -45.56
C GLU A 64 -9.57 -17.20 -44.19
N ASN A 65 -10.51 -17.65 -43.35
CA ASN A 65 -10.81 -17.03 -42.05
C ASN A 65 -11.23 -15.55 -42.14
N LEU A 66 -11.85 -15.12 -43.25
CA LEU A 66 -12.30 -13.74 -43.41
C LEU A 66 -13.61 -13.50 -42.65
N ASN A 67 -13.77 -12.30 -42.07
CA ASN A 67 -15.00 -11.92 -41.39
C ASN A 67 -16.19 -11.84 -42.37
N GLU A 68 -17.24 -12.63 -42.12
CA GLU A 68 -18.39 -12.76 -43.04
C GLU A 68 -19.16 -11.46 -43.24
N ASP A 69 -19.32 -10.64 -42.20
CA ASP A 69 -20.01 -9.35 -42.29
C ASP A 69 -19.20 -8.35 -43.13
N TYR A 70 -17.87 -8.33 -42.97
CA TYR A 70 -16.97 -7.55 -43.81
C TYR A 70 -17.03 -7.98 -45.28
N LEU A 71 -17.01 -9.30 -45.53
CA LEU A 71 -17.14 -9.85 -46.87
C LEU A 71 -18.46 -9.45 -47.53
N ASN A 72 -19.57 -9.63 -46.80
CA ASN A 72 -20.90 -9.28 -47.28
C ASN A 72 -21.03 -7.77 -47.55
N GLN A 73 -20.45 -6.90 -46.70
CA GLN A 73 -20.44 -5.46 -46.96
C GLN A 73 -19.59 -5.08 -48.17
N LYS A 74 -18.40 -5.65 -48.33
CA LYS A 74 -17.49 -5.31 -49.43
C LYS A 74 -18.02 -5.80 -50.77
N ILE A 75 -18.53 -7.03 -50.81
CA ILE A 75 -19.19 -7.60 -51.99
C ILE A 75 -20.49 -6.86 -52.27
N GLY A 76 -21.31 -6.64 -51.24
CA GLY A 76 -22.56 -5.92 -51.33
C GLY A 76 -22.41 -4.52 -51.90
N LYS A 77 -21.26 -3.85 -51.72
CA LYS A 77 -20.96 -2.53 -52.28
C LYS A 77 -20.37 -2.54 -53.69
N LYS A 78 -20.04 -3.70 -54.27
CA LYS A 78 -19.53 -3.77 -55.65
C LYS A 78 -20.60 -3.31 -56.64
N SER A 79 -20.19 -2.51 -57.60
CA SER A 79 -21.02 -2.05 -58.71
C SER A 79 -21.49 -3.24 -59.55
N LEU A 80 -22.78 -3.31 -59.82
CA LEU A 80 -23.33 -4.31 -60.75
C LEU A 80 -22.83 -4.09 -62.18
N LEU A 81 -22.51 -2.86 -62.57
CA LEU A 81 -21.96 -2.55 -63.89
C LEU A 81 -20.57 -3.15 -64.10
N ASP A 82 -19.72 -3.03 -63.09
CA ASP A 82 -18.33 -3.53 -63.14
C ASP A 82 -18.30 -5.07 -63.24
N GLU A 83 -19.30 -5.72 -62.63
CA GLU A 83 -19.37 -7.17 -62.56
C GLU A 83 -20.13 -7.81 -63.76
N PHE A 84 -21.27 -7.25 -64.16
CA PHE A 84 -22.23 -7.90 -65.07
C PHE A 84 -22.51 -7.18 -66.40
N SER A 85 -21.82 -6.07 -66.70
CA SER A 85 -22.00 -5.21 -67.90
C SER A 85 -23.31 -4.41 -67.94
N ASN A 86 -23.37 -3.39 -68.82
CA ASN A 86 -24.49 -2.46 -68.95
C ASN A 86 -25.82 -3.13 -69.35
N ASP A 87 -25.77 -4.31 -69.96
CA ASP A 87 -26.95 -5.05 -70.44
C ASP A 87 -27.55 -5.98 -69.37
N PHE A 88 -26.97 -6.02 -68.17
CA PHE A 88 -27.50 -6.80 -67.07
C PHE A 88 -28.82 -6.21 -66.56
N ILE A 89 -29.87 -7.04 -66.51
CA ILE A 89 -31.22 -6.63 -66.08
C ILE A 89 -31.58 -7.40 -64.79
N TRP A 90 -31.62 -6.68 -63.67
CA TRP A 90 -31.83 -7.28 -62.34
C TRP A 90 -33.02 -6.71 -61.57
N ARG A 91 -33.64 -5.60 -62.01
CA ARG A 91 -34.85 -5.04 -61.39
C ARG A 91 -36.14 -5.55 -62.07
N PRO A 92 -37.26 -5.72 -61.33
CA PRO A 92 -38.52 -6.23 -61.88
C PRO A 92 -39.16 -5.31 -62.94
N ASN A 93 -38.96 -3.99 -62.80
CA ASN A 93 -39.44 -2.98 -63.75
C ASN A 93 -38.24 -2.50 -64.57
N ASN A 94 -38.36 -2.57 -65.89
CA ASN A 94 -37.27 -2.60 -66.87
C ASN A 94 -36.39 -1.33 -66.90
N THR A 95 -35.50 -1.16 -65.92
CA THR A 95 -34.44 -0.12 -65.92
C THR A 95 -33.08 -0.77 -66.10
N LYS A 96 -32.25 -0.21 -66.99
CA LYS A 96 -30.83 -0.59 -67.14
C LYS A 96 -30.10 -0.42 -65.81
N THR A 97 -29.08 -1.26 -65.56
CA THR A 97 -28.21 -1.13 -64.40
C THR A 97 -27.50 0.23 -64.44
N THR A 98 -27.47 0.93 -63.31
CA THR A 98 -26.82 2.23 -63.14
C THR A 98 -25.53 2.11 -62.34
N SER A 99 -24.67 3.12 -62.39
CA SER A 99 -23.39 3.15 -61.65
C SER A 99 -23.54 3.18 -60.13
N THR A 100 -24.75 3.44 -59.64
CA THR A 100 -25.07 3.41 -58.20
C THR A 100 -25.63 2.07 -57.75
N ASP A 101 -25.92 1.14 -58.66
CA ASP A 101 -26.53 -0.14 -58.33
C ASP A 101 -25.47 -1.15 -57.88
N THR A 102 -25.76 -1.85 -56.78
CA THR A 102 -24.79 -2.70 -56.09
C THR A 102 -25.26 -4.15 -55.94
N ILE A 103 -24.33 -5.07 -55.64
CA ILE A 103 -24.65 -6.47 -55.34
C ILE A 103 -25.61 -6.60 -54.14
N SER A 104 -25.57 -5.67 -53.17
CA SER A 104 -26.50 -5.66 -52.05
C SER A 104 -27.93 -5.36 -52.50
N ASP A 105 -28.10 -4.49 -53.49
CA ASP A 105 -29.40 -4.24 -54.10
C ASP A 105 -29.92 -5.46 -54.85
N LEU A 106 -29.02 -6.19 -55.52
CA LEU A 106 -29.31 -7.50 -56.12
C LEU A 106 -29.78 -8.51 -55.06
N TRP A 107 -29.10 -8.60 -53.91
CA TRP A 107 -29.50 -9.49 -52.81
C TRP A 107 -30.84 -9.11 -52.19
N ASN A 108 -31.05 -7.82 -51.93
CA ASN A 108 -32.34 -7.29 -51.45
C ASN A 108 -33.49 -7.69 -52.37
N THR A 109 -33.27 -7.57 -53.68
CA THR A 109 -34.31 -7.83 -54.69
C THR A 109 -34.68 -9.31 -54.76
N TYR A 110 -33.70 -10.21 -54.65
CA TYR A 110 -33.90 -11.64 -54.89
C TYR A 110 -34.03 -12.52 -53.64
N PHE A 111 -33.50 -12.07 -52.50
CA PHE A 111 -33.51 -12.80 -51.22
C PHE A 111 -34.20 -12.05 -50.08
N GLY A 112 -34.57 -10.78 -50.27
CA GLY A 112 -35.28 -9.97 -49.26
C GLY A 112 -34.41 -9.48 -48.09
N SER A 113 -33.09 -9.57 -48.21
CA SER A 113 -32.13 -9.12 -47.18
C SER A 113 -30.84 -8.63 -47.84
N SER A 114 -30.34 -7.48 -47.39
CA SER A 114 -29.14 -6.83 -47.93
C SER A 114 -27.85 -7.41 -47.37
N THR A 115 -27.93 -8.10 -46.22
CA THR A 115 -26.75 -8.46 -45.42
C THR A 115 -26.66 -9.93 -45.02
N ASN A 116 -27.74 -10.73 -45.15
CA ASN A 116 -27.74 -12.15 -44.75
C ASN A 116 -28.59 -13.00 -45.71
N VAL A 117 -28.02 -13.29 -46.88
CA VAL A 117 -28.59 -14.26 -47.84
C VAL A 117 -28.37 -15.72 -47.39
N LEU A 118 -27.39 -15.95 -46.51
CA LEU A 118 -27.08 -17.26 -45.94
C LEU A 118 -27.76 -17.41 -44.57
N ASP A 119 -28.47 -18.52 -44.38
CA ASP A 119 -28.84 -18.95 -43.02
C ASP A 119 -27.54 -19.22 -42.24
N LYS A 120 -27.41 -18.65 -41.03
CA LYS A 120 -26.24 -18.86 -40.15
C LYS A 120 -26.03 -20.34 -39.81
N ASN A 121 -27.07 -21.16 -39.94
CA ASN A 121 -27.03 -22.61 -39.74
C ASN A 121 -26.62 -23.40 -41.00
N LEU A 122 -26.46 -22.75 -42.15
CA LEU A 122 -26.08 -23.39 -43.40
C LEU A 122 -24.59 -23.75 -43.39
N GLN A 123 -24.28 -25.05 -43.37
CA GLN A 123 -22.93 -25.59 -43.35
C GLN A 123 -22.52 -26.12 -44.72
N ILE A 124 -21.22 -26.07 -45.02
CA ILE A 124 -20.68 -26.76 -46.20
C ILE A 124 -20.67 -28.26 -45.88
N GLN A 125 -21.26 -29.05 -46.77
CA GLN A 125 -21.37 -30.49 -46.61
C GLN A 125 -20.49 -31.21 -47.62
N TYR A 126 -20.21 -32.48 -47.38
CA TYR A 126 -19.64 -33.38 -48.39
C TYR A 126 -20.43 -34.68 -48.41
N LYS A 127 -20.37 -35.41 -49.54
CA LYS A 127 -21.06 -36.68 -49.71
C LYS A 127 -20.12 -37.83 -49.31
N ASN A 128 -20.56 -38.67 -48.38
CA ASN A 128 -19.84 -39.88 -47.95
C ASN A 128 -20.83 -41.04 -47.80
N ASN A 129 -20.62 -42.15 -48.49
CA ASN A 129 -21.53 -43.31 -48.49
C ASN A 129 -23.02 -42.95 -48.71
N ASN A 130 -23.30 -42.06 -49.67
CA ASN A 130 -24.64 -41.52 -49.96
C ASN A 130 -25.32 -40.69 -48.85
N GLU A 131 -24.63 -40.42 -47.74
CA GLU A 131 -25.07 -39.48 -46.71
C GLU A 131 -24.33 -38.15 -46.81
N TYR A 132 -25.00 -37.06 -46.44
CA TYR A 132 -24.40 -35.73 -46.38
C TYR A 132 -23.87 -35.48 -44.97
N LYS A 133 -22.55 -35.27 -44.87
CA LYS A 133 -21.89 -34.94 -43.59
C LYS A 133 -21.47 -33.48 -43.58
N ASN A 134 -21.68 -32.82 -42.45
CA ASN A 134 -21.26 -31.45 -42.24
C ASN A 134 -19.73 -31.38 -42.09
N ILE A 135 -19.11 -30.38 -42.71
CA ILE A 135 -17.71 -30.06 -42.53
C ILE A 135 -17.59 -29.07 -41.35
N GLU A 136 -16.69 -29.32 -40.39
CA GLU A 136 -16.51 -28.44 -39.23
C GLU A 136 -16.26 -26.97 -39.64
N ASN A 137 -16.81 -25.99 -38.93
CA ASN A 137 -16.54 -24.58 -39.26
C ASN A 137 -15.09 -24.19 -38.92
N SER A 138 -14.55 -23.17 -39.59
CA SER A 138 -13.25 -22.58 -39.29
C SER A 138 -13.19 -22.00 -37.86
N LYS A 139 -12.03 -22.09 -37.21
CA LYS A 139 -11.85 -21.75 -35.78
C LYS A 139 -11.52 -20.27 -35.51
N GLY A 140 -11.51 -19.39 -36.51
CA GLY A 140 -11.14 -17.98 -36.29
C GLY A 140 -11.45 -17.03 -37.45
N GLU A 141 -11.42 -15.73 -37.15
CA GLU A 141 -11.55 -14.62 -38.11
C GLU A 141 -10.29 -13.73 -38.04
N ILE A 142 -9.88 -13.11 -39.16
CA ILE A 142 -8.73 -12.19 -39.22
C ILE A 142 -9.02 -10.90 -38.45
N THR A 143 -10.14 -10.22 -38.74
CA THR A 143 -10.68 -9.18 -37.85
C THR A 143 -11.63 -9.83 -36.85
N PRO A 144 -11.32 -9.84 -35.54
CA PRO A 144 -12.23 -10.38 -34.55
C PRO A 144 -13.55 -9.59 -34.53
N GLN A 145 -14.70 -10.27 -34.58
CA GLN A 145 -16.05 -9.66 -34.35
C GLN A 145 -16.13 -8.70 -33.14
N ASN A 146 -15.21 -8.85 -32.18
CA ASN A 146 -15.19 -8.09 -30.94
C ASN A 146 -14.46 -6.74 -31.05
N ILE A 147 -13.73 -6.43 -32.13
CA ILE A 147 -13.03 -5.13 -32.24
C ILE A 147 -14.03 -3.98 -32.36
N ASP A 148 -15.05 -4.11 -33.22
CA ASP A 148 -16.13 -3.13 -33.33
C ASP A 148 -16.95 -3.02 -32.03
N PHE A 149 -17.15 -4.15 -31.34
CA PHE A 149 -17.76 -4.17 -30.02
C PHE A 149 -16.92 -3.39 -28.99
N LEU A 150 -15.61 -3.62 -28.93
CA LEU A 150 -14.67 -2.91 -28.05
C LEU A 150 -14.58 -1.41 -28.39
N PHE A 151 -14.64 -1.06 -29.67
CA PHE A 151 -14.69 0.33 -30.13
C PHE A 151 -16.00 1.01 -29.71
N SER A 152 -17.13 0.32 -29.87
CA SER A 152 -18.43 0.79 -29.39
C SER A 152 -18.43 0.98 -27.87
N ILE A 153 -17.87 0.04 -27.10
CA ILE A 153 -17.74 0.15 -25.65
C ILE A 153 -16.88 1.35 -25.29
N SER A 154 -15.72 1.52 -25.94
CA SER A 154 -14.80 2.61 -25.59
C SER A 154 -15.39 3.99 -25.92
N LYS A 155 -15.99 4.15 -27.10
CA LYS A 155 -16.71 5.39 -27.48
C LYS A 155 -17.89 5.69 -26.58
N SER A 156 -18.53 4.65 -26.10
CA SER A 156 -19.69 4.77 -25.25
C SER A 156 -19.29 5.06 -23.79
N LEU A 157 -18.19 4.47 -23.30
CA LEU A 157 -17.52 4.87 -22.05
C LEU A 157 -17.08 6.34 -22.11
N GLU A 158 -16.52 6.80 -23.23
CA GLU A 158 -16.17 8.22 -23.43
C GLU A 158 -17.40 9.14 -23.29
N LYS A 159 -18.53 8.78 -23.92
CA LYS A 159 -19.81 9.52 -23.77
C LYS A 159 -20.36 9.47 -22.34
N PHE A 160 -20.25 8.32 -21.68
CA PHE A 160 -20.67 8.14 -20.30
C PHE A 160 -19.84 9.01 -19.34
N LEU A 161 -18.51 9.00 -19.45
CA LEU A 161 -17.63 9.90 -18.70
C LEU A 161 -17.98 11.37 -18.98
N ASN A 162 -18.41 11.69 -20.21
CA ASN A 162 -18.85 13.02 -20.55
C ASN A 162 -20.18 13.44 -19.88
N GLY A 163 -21.03 12.49 -19.49
CA GLY A 163 -22.36 12.76 -18.90
C GLY A 163 -22.59 12.26 -17.47
N PHE A 164 -21.59 11.72 -16.77
CA PHE A 164 -21.79 11.17 -15.41
C PHE A 164 -22.33 12.24 -14.46
N ALA A 165 -23.52 12.01 -13.92
CA ALA A 165 -24.24 12.90 -13.01
C ALA A 165 -25.13 12.05 -12.06
N PRO A 166 -25.51 12.56 -10.88
CA PRO A 166 -26.32 11.80 -9.91
C PRO A 166 -27.66 11.31 -10.47
N SER A 167 -28.33 12.13 -11.29
CA SER A 167 -29.57 11.77 -11.98
C SER A 167 -29.38 10.64 -12.99
N LEU A 168 -28.30 10.69 -13.79
CA LEU A 168 -27.94 9.67 -14.76
C LEU A 168 -27.56 8.34 -14.08
N ALA A 169 -26.80 8.41 -12.98
CA ALA A 169 -26.43 7.27 -12.15
C ALA A 169 -27.66 6.62 -11.51
N SER A 170 -28.64 7.42 -11.07
CA SER A 170 -29.91 6.93 -10.53
C SER A 170 -30.73 6.16 -11.57
N LEU A 171 -30.87 6.70 -12.78
CA LEU A 171 -31.51 5.99 -13.89
C LEU A 171 -30.81 4.67 -14.19
N GLY A 172 -29.47 4.64 -14.12
CA GLY A 172 -28.69 3.43 -14.36
C GLY A 172 -28.89 2.35 -13.33
N LEU A 173 -28.83 2.70 -12.05
CA LEU A 173 -29.10 1.76 -10.96
C LEU A 173 -30.50 1.15 -11.08
N SER A 174 -31.50 1.98 -11.38
CA SER A 174 -32.88 1.52 -11.57
C SER A 174 -33.01 0.54 -12.75
N PHE A 175 -32.38 0.84 -13.89
CA PHE A 175 -32.39 -0.05 -15.06
C PHE A 175 -31.69 -1.38 -14.78
N ILE A 176 -30.53 -1.34 -14.11
CA ILE A 176 -29.74 -2.53 -13.78
C ILE A 176 -30.52 -3.40 -12.82
N GLN A 177 -31.12 -2.82 -11.78
CA GLN A 177 -31.95 -3.55 -10.84
C GLN A 177 -33.08 -4.29 -11.55
N ASN A 178 -33.85 -3.63 -12.42
CA ASN A 178 -34.93 -4.27 -13.18
C ASN A 178 -34.41 -5.38 -14.10
N THR A 179 -33.29 -5.15 -14.80
CA THR A 179 -32.68 -6.14 -15.70
C THR A 179 -32.17 -7.37 -14.95
N VAL A 180 -31.54 -7.15 -13.80
CA VAL A 180 -31.03 -8.18 -12.89
C VAL A 180 -32.17 -9.06 -12.40
N LEU A 181 -33.25 -8.47 -11.92
CA LEU A 181 -34.38 -9.17 -11.35
C LEU A 181 -35.12 -10.02 -12.39
N ASN A 182 -35.29 -9.50 -13.60
CA ASN A 182 -35.90 -10.22 -14.73
C ASN A 182 -35.08 -11.43 -15.23
N ASN A 183 -33.79 -11.51 -14.87
CA ASN A 183 -32.90 -12.58 -15.32
C ASN A 183 -32.33 -13.41 -14.16
N ARG A 184 -32.86 -13.26 -12.95
CA ARG A 184 -32.28 -13.84 -11.72
C ARG A 184 -32.11 -15.36 -11.74
N GLU A 185 -32.95 -16.06 -12.50
CA GLU A 185 -32.95 -17.53 -12.57
C GLU A 185 -32.03 -18.09 -13.66
N LYS A 186 -31.43 -17.25 -14.51
CA LYS A 186 -30.49 -17.70 -15.54
C LYS A 186 -29.17 -18.14 -14.88
N SER A 187 -28.65 -19.31 -15.25
CA SER A 187 -27.39 -19.87 -14.72
C SER A 187 -26.20 -18.91 -14.84
N ASN A 188 -26.13 -18.14 -15.93
CA ASN A 188 -25.10 -17.12 -16.13
C ASN A 188 -25.17 -16.00 -15.08
N PHE A 189 -26.38 -15.61 -14.65
CA PHE A 189 -26.59 -14.57 -13.65
C PHE A 189 -26.08 -14.99 -12.25
N ARG A 190 -26.37 -16.24 -11.84
CA ARG A 190 -25.88 -16.81 -10.58
C ARG A 190 -24.35 -16.78 -10.48
N ASN A 191 -23.65 -17.07 -11.58
CA ASN A 191 -22.19 -16.98 -11.66
C ASN A 191 -21.67 -15.53 -11.51
N TYR A 192 -22.38 -14.53 -12.06
CA TYR A 192 -22.01 -13.12 -11.91
C TYR A 192 -22.20 -12.61 -10.47
N LYS A 193 -23.31 -13.00 -9.84
CA LYS A 193 -23.62 -12.72 -8.44
C LYS A 193 -22.59 -13.27 -7.47
N ASP A 194 -22.24 -14.55 -7.61
CA ASP A 194 -21.18 -15.16 -6.80
C ASP A 194 -19.85 -14.44 -7.01
N GLY A 195 -19.61 -13.95 -8.24
CA GLY A 195 -18.51 -13.07 -8.59
C GLY A 195 -18.46 -11.78 -7.77
N LEU A 196 -19.56 -11.03 -7.75
CA LEU A 196 -19.70 -9.77 -7.01
C LEU A 196 -19.61 -9.98 -5.50
N ASN A 197 -20.28 -11.00 -4.97
CA ASN A 197 -20.27 -11.29 -3.54
C ASN A 197 -18.88 -11.65 -3.05
N LYS A 198 -18.18 -12.53 -3.78
CA LYS A 198 -16.78 -12.82 -3.49
C LYS A 198 -15.97 -11.54 -3.60
N PHE A 199 -16.09 -10.73 -4.67
CA PHE A 199 -15.37 -9.45 -4.81
C PHE A 199 -15.52 -8.55 -3.55
N ALA A 200 -16.75 -8.38 -3.12
CA ALA A 200 -17.07 -7.65 -1.91
C ALA A 200 -16.47 -8.31 -0.64
N ASP A 201 -16.40 -9.64 -0.57
CA ASP A 201 -15.77 -10.34 0.57
C ASP A 201 -14.28 -10.07 0.73
N VAL A 202 -13.50 -9.83 -0.34
CA VAL A 202 -12.08 -9.43 -0.15
C VAL A 202 -11.92 -7.99 0.20
N ILE A 203 -12.74 -7.10 -0.36
CA ILE A 203 -12.74 -5.72 0.09
C ILE A 203 -13.07 -5.69 1.59
N GLU A 204 -14.07 -6.48 2.02
CA GLU A 204 -14.43 -6.64 3.43
C GLU A 204 -13.29 -7.24 4.26
N SER A 205 -12.65 -8.32 3.79
CA SER A 205 -11.57 -9.02 4.50
C SER A 205 -10.27 -8.20 4.59
N ASN A 206 -10.05 -7.27 3.64
CA ASN A 206 -8.85 -6.45 3.56
C ASN A 206 -9.13 -4.97 3.83
N LYS A 207 -10.29 -4.65 4.40
CA LYS A 207 -10.75 -3.26 4.58
C LYS A 207 -9.75 -2.37 5.34
N ASN A 208 -9.08 -2.92 6.35
CA ASN A 208 -8.07 -2.16 7.10
C ASN A 208 -6.85 -1.82 6.24
N LEU A 209 -6.40 -2.75 5.39
CA LEU A 209 -5.29 -2.53 4.46
C LEU A 209 -5.68 -1.51 3.40
N PHE A 210 -6.85 -1.66 2.76
CA PHE A 210 -7.31 -0.73 1.74
C PHE A 210 -7.58 0.67 2.31
N SER A 211 -8.08 0.77 3.55
CA SER A 211 -8.27 2.06 4.22
C SER A 211 -6.93 2.72 4.51
N TYR A 212 -5.94 1.96 4.99
CA TYR A 212 -4.58 2.45 5.20
C TYR A 212 -3.91 2.89 3.90
N LEU A 213 -3.99 2.08 2.84
CA LEU A 213 -3.51 2.44 1.50
C LEU A 213 -4.25 3.64 0.94
N GLY A 214 -5.56 3.76 1.18
CA GLY A 214 -6.37 4.92 0.82
C GLY A 214 -5.82 6.20 1.45
N LYS A 215 -5.49 6.17 2.74
CA LYS A 215 -4.86 7.31 3.44
C LYS A 215 -3.48 7.65 2.86
N ILE A 216 -2.63 6.66 2.60
CA ILE A 216 -1.30 6.89 1.98
C ILE A 216 -1.43 7.47 0.58
N LEU A 217 -2.36 6.95 -0.22
CA LEU A 217 -2.56 7.37 -1.62
C LEU A 217 -3.48 8.58 -1.74
N THR A 218 -3.69 9.36 -0.67
CA THR A 218 -4.39 10.65 -0.72
C THR A 218 -3.39 11.77 -0.35
N PRO A 219 -2.43 12.10 -1.24
CA PRO A 219 -1.46 13.14 -0.98
C PRO A 219 -2.15 14.49 -0.75
N LYS A 220 -1.44 15.41 -0.09
CA LYS A 220 -1.93 16.77 0.10
C LYS A 220 -2.15 17.44 -1.26
N GLN A 221 -3.28 18.13 -1.41
CA GLN A 221 -3.52 18.97 -2.59
C GLN A 221 -2.59 20.18 -2.55
N LEU A 222 -1.85 20.37 -3.64
CA LEU A 222 -0.90 21.46 -3.82
C LEU A 222 -1.61 22.66 -4.45
N GLY A 223 -1.22 23.87 -4.05
CA GLY A 223 -1.69 25.10 -4.70
C GLY A 223 -1.14 25.23 -6.13
N ASN A 224 -1.83 25.97 -6.99
CA ASN A 224 -1.45 26.12 -8.40
C ASN A 224 -0.07 26.76 -8.60
N ASP A 225 0.38 27.56 -7.63
CA ASP A 225 1.68 28.24 -7.61
C ASP A 225 2.74 27.49 -6.79
N HIS A 226 2.42 26.31 -6.25
CA HIS A 226 3.30 25.59 -5.31
C HIS A 226 4.70 25.33 -5.86
N TYR A 227 4.82 25.04 -7.16
CA TYR A 227 6.09 24.78 -7.83
C TYR A 227 6.58 25.92 -8.73
N ASN A 228 5.92 27.09 -8.68
CA ASN A 228 6.21 28.18 -9.60
C ASN A 228 7.67 28.66 -9.45
N ASN A 229 8.39 28.73 -10.57
CA ASN A 229 9.81 29.11 -10.66
C ASN A 229 10.80 28.27 -9.82
N LEU A 230 10.37 27.14 -9.24
CA LEU A 230 11.27 26.28 -8.46
C LEU A 230 12.07 25.34 -9.36
N THR A 231 13.30 25.04 -8.94
CA THR A 231 14.07 23.90 -9.45
C THR A 231 13.55 22.58 -8.85
N VAL A 232 13.96 21.45 -9.43
CA VAL A 232 13.66 20.11 -8.87
C VAL A 232 14.16 19.99 -7.43
N GLN A 233 15.36 20.49 -7.14
CA GLN A 233 15.92 20.49 -5.78
C GLN A 233 15.07 21.30 -4.81
N GLN A 234 14.75 22.55 -5.17
CA GLN A 234 13.94 23.44 -4.36
C GLN A 234 12.54 22.87 -4.10
N ALA A 235 11.97 22.17 -5.07
CA ALA A 235 10.68 21.51 -4.94
C ALA A 235 10.71 20.32 -3.97
N LEU A 236 11.75 19.49 -4.02
CA LEU A 236 11.95 18.41 -3.07
C LEU A 236 12.12 18.96 -1.65
N ILE A 237 12.95 20.00 -1.47
CA ILE A 237 13.14 20.69 -0.18
C ILE A 237 11.81 21.29 0.32
N LYS A 238 11.05 21.97 -0.55
CA LYS A 238 9.74 22.52 -0.20
C LYS A 238 8.78 21.44 0.28
N ASN A 239 8.75 20.29 -0.39
CA ASN A 239 7.90 19.16 -0.01
C ASN A 239 8.33 18.53 1.32
N ILE A 240 9.64 18.40 1.58
CA ILE A 240 10.18 18.01 2.89
C ILE A 240 9.77 19.02 3.97
N ASN A 241 9.89 20.31 3.69
CA ASN A 241 9.59 21.36 4.64
C ASN A 241 8.10 21.50 4.96
N GLN A 242 7.20 21.00 4.10
CA GLN A 242 5.80 20.83 4.48
C GLN A 242 5.62 19.80 5.59
N ILE A 243 6.41 18.73 5.60
CA ILE A 243 6.44 17.76 6.70
C ILE A 243 6.98 18.47 7.97
N ALA A 244 8.09 19.21 7.84
CA ALA A 244 8.68 19.98 8.93
C ALA A 244 7.68 21.00 9.56
N ALA A 245 6.92 21.70 8.73
CA ALA A 245 5.90 22.67 9.17
C ALA A 245 4.79 22.02 10.00
N VAL A 246 4.41 20.78 9.66
CA VAL A 246 3.37 20.03 10.38
C VAL A 246 3.90 19.44 11.67
N ILE A 247 5.15 18.97 11.67
CA ILE A 247 5.83 18.44 12.85
C ILE A 247 5.96 19.54 13.92
N SER A 248 6.42 20.72 13.53
CA SER A 248 6.69 21.86 14.42
C SER A 248 5.49 22.79 14.65
N ASN A 249 4.40 22.62 13.90
CA ASN A 249 3.32 23.61 13.75
C ASN A 249 3.79 25.00 13.24
N LYS A 250 4.97 25.13 12.64
CA LYS A 250 5.49 26.38 12.06
C LYS A 250 5.17 26.47 10.57
N LYS A 251 4.11 27.21 10.21
CA LYS A 251 3.68 27.38 8.81
C LYS A 251 4.76 27.99 7.91
N GLU A 252 5.66 28.80 8.46
CA GLU A 252 6.74 29.46 7.70
C GLU A 252 7.70 28.47 7.05
N PHE A 253 7.97 27.33 7.68
CA PHE A 253 8.84 26.30 7.10
C PHE A 253 8.33 25.84 5.74
N SER A 254 7.02 25.76 5.54
CA SER A 254 6.44 25.34 4.25
C SER A 254 6.73 26.28 3.07
N LYS A 255 7.21 27.51 3.35
CA LYS A 255 7.63 28.48 2.33
C LYS A 255 9.13 28.39 2.00
N GLU A 256 9.93 27.74 2.84
CA GLU A 256 11.37 27.59 2.63
C GLU A 256 11.67 26.60 1.51
N VAL A 257 12.59 26.98 0.63
CA VAL A 257 12.95 26.20 -0.57
C VAL A 257 14.45 25.92 -0.71
N GLU A 258 15.29 26.66 0.03
CA GLU A 258 16.75 26.53 -0.03
C GLU A 258 17.30 25.61 1.08
N THR A 259 16.72 25.70 2.27
CA THR A 259 17.19 24.97 3.44
C THR A 259 16.14 23.98 3.91
N ASP A 260 16.58 22.76 4.17
CA ASP A 260 15.76 21.73 4.78
C ASP A 260 15.63 21.96 6.30
N LYS A 261 14.39 21.97 6.77
CA LYS A 261 13.96 22.32 8.13
C LYS A 261 13.55 21.12 8.97
N ILE A 262 13.68 19.88 8.49
CA ILE A 262 13.35 18.69 9.28
C ILE A 262 14.09 18.64 10.62
N PRO A 263 15.42 18.83 10.68
CA PRO A 263 16.14 18.80 11.96
C PRO A 263 15.61 19.85 12.95
N GLU A 264 15.38 21.09 12.47
CA GLU A 264 14.81 22.18 13.27
C GLU A 264 13.39 21.84 13.76
N ALA A 265 12.55 21.24 12.91
CA ALA A 265 11.20 20.84 13.29
C ALA A 265 11.15 19.73 14.34
N LEU A 266 12.08 18.77 14.28
CA LEU A 266 12.21 17.72 15.28
C LEU A 266 12.66 18.28 16.64
N ASP A 267 13.46 19.35 16.64
CA ASP A 267 13.85 20.05 17.87
C ASP A 267 12.65 20.71 18.54
N TYR A 268 11.76 21.36 17.78
CA TYR A 268 10.50 21.89 18.31
C TYR A 268 9.63 20.79 18.96
N VAL A 269 9.65 19.57 18.42
CA VAL A 269 8.91 18.45 19.02
C VAL A 269 9.51 18.07 20.37
N LEU A 270 10.84 18.04 20.51
CA LEU A 270 11.47 17.78 21.81
C LEU A 270 11.12 18.87 22.83
N THR A 271 11.13 20.13 22.43
CA THR A 271 10.71 21.26 23.28
C THR A 271 9.24 21.17 23.69
N ASP A 272 8.33 20.90 22.75
CA ASP A 272 6.89 20.72 23.04
C ASP A 272 6.61 19.53 23.98
N LEU A 273 7.54 18.58 24.04
CA LEU A 273 7.51 17.43 24.95
C LEU A 273 8.27 17.67 26.26
N GLY A 274 8.87 18.85 26.47
CA GLY A 274 9.69 19.18 27.65
C GLY A 274 11.00 18.40 27.76
N LEU A 275 11.48 17.84 26.64
CA LEU A 275 12.66 16.97 26.57
C LEU A 275 13.95 17.72 26.18
N ASP A 276 13.86 18.98 25.77
CA ASP A 276 15.00 19.90 25.61
C ASP A 276 15.64 20.31 26.95
N SER A 277 14.90 20.08 28.02
CA SER A 277 15.27 20.43 29.38
C SER A 277 16.66 19.92 29.77
N LEU A 278 17.13 18.75 29.33
CA LEU A 278 18.48 18.25 29.65
C LEU A 278 19.62 19.18 29.23
N SER A 279 19.55 19.77 28.02
CA SER A 279 20.56 20.73 27.54
C SER A 279 20.44 22.09 28.24
N GLU A 280 19.22 22.57 28.47
CA GLU A 280 18.98 23.82 29.21
C GLU A 280 19.44 23.71 30.66
N ILE A 281 19.11 22.59 31.32
CA ILE A 281 19.51 22.24 32.69
C ILE A 281 21.03 22.29 32.87
N LEU A 282 21.79 21.81 31.88
CA LEU A 282 23.25 21.77 31.93
C LEU A 282 23.88 23.11 31.50
N SER A 283 23.20 23.89 30.66
CA SER A 283 23.59 25.26 30.34
C SER A 283 23.38 26.22 31.51
N ASP A 284 22.27 26.05 32.25
CA ASP A 284 21.99 26.74 33.52
C ASP A 284 23.06 26.42 34.57
N LEU A 285 23.59 25.18 34.60
CA LEU A 285 24.71 24.81 35.47
C LEU A 285 26.04 25.45 35.08
N ALA A 286 26.28 25.65 33.78
CA ALA A 286 27.50 26.30 33.29
C ALA A 286 27.52 27.81 33.55
N THR A 287 26.34 28.43 33.73
CA THR A 287 26.17 29.88 33.84
C THR A 287 25.73 30.36 35.22
N SER A 288 25.05 29.52 36.02
CA SER A 288 24.61 29.92 37.36
C SER A 288 25.74 29.82 38.39
N GLN A 289 25.96 30.91 39.13
CA GLN A 289 26.72 30.88 40.38
C GLN A 289 25.98 29.98 41.39
N LEU A 290 26.32 28.68 41.40
CA LEU A 290 26.31 27.71 42.50
C LEU A 290 25.29 27.93 43.65
N ASP A 291 24.00 28.02 43.34
CA ASP A 291 22.94 27.92 44.36
C ASP A 291 22.26 26.53 44.35
N LEU A 292 22.04 25.96 45.53
CA LEU A 292 21.50 24.62 45.76
C LEU A 292 20.11 24.41 45.17
N LYS A 293 19.30 25.47 45.13
CA LYS A 293 17.95 25.43 44.56
C LYS A 293 17.95 25.01 43.08
N ASN A 294 19.06 25.19 42.37
CA ASN A 294 19.18 24.79 40.96
C ASN A 294 19.45 23.29 40.80
N LEU A 295 20.05 22.64 41.81
CA LEU A 295 20.42 21.22 41.78
C LEU A 295 19.23 20.31 42.07
N ASP A 296 18.35 20.67 43.01
CA ASP A 296 17.10 19.96 43.26
C ASP A 296 16.13 20.06 42.07
N LYS A 297 16.01 21.26 41.46
CA LYS A 297 15.26 21.47 40.21
C LYS A 297 15.78 20.61 39.07
N LEU A 298 17.11 20.44 38.98
CA LEU A 298 17.76 19.60 37.98
C LEU A 298 17.40 18.12 38.17
N LEU A 299 17.46 17.61 39.40
CA LEU A 299 17.10 16.22 39.70
C LEU A 299 15.59 15.95 39.46
N GLU A 300 14.73 16.91 39.78
CA GLU A 300 13.31 16.82 39.46
C GLU A 300 13.04 16.81 37.95
N LYS A 301 13.72 17.68 37.18
CA LYS A 301 13.61 17.67 35.71
C LYS A 301 14.15 16.37 35.10
N ILE A 302 15.26 15.82 35.58
CA ILE A 302 15.76 14.49 35.17
C ILE A 302 14.73 13.40 35.50
N LYS A 303 14.14 13.44 36.71
CA LYS A 303 13.10 12.49 37.13
C LYS A 303 11.85 12.58 36.24
N PHE A 304 11.45 13.79 35.87
CA PHE A 304 10.32 14.03 34.98
C PHE A 304 10.52 13.36 33.61
N ILE A 305 11.73 13.44 33.02
CA ILE A 305 12.02 12.81 31.71
C ILE A 305 11.73 11.30 31.69
N PHE A 306 11.98 10.60 32.80
CA PHE A 306 11.76 9.16 32.92
C PHE A 306 10.41 8.78 33.52
N ASP A 307 9.50 9.73 33.72
CA ASP A 307 8.18 9.46 34.27
C ASP A 307 7.29 8.68 33.28
N SER A 308 6.50 7.75 33.81
CA SER A 308 5.68 6.85 33.01
C SER A 308 4.57 7.56 32.24
N ASP A 309 4.08 8.70 32.75
CA ASP A 309 3.05 9.49 32.08
C ASP A 309 3.63 10.30 30.93
N ASN A 310 4.86 10.81 31.05
CA ASN A 310 5.58 11.44 29.94
C ASN A 310 5.86 10.43 28.82
N ILE A 311 6.25 9.20 29.14
CA ILE A 311 6.42 8.14 28.14
C ILE A 311 5.10 7.83 27.40
N LYS A 312 3.95 7.85 28.09
CA LYS A 312 2.64 7.70 27.45
C LYS A 312 2.30 8.89 26.54
N GLN A 313 2.56 10.11 27.00
CA GLN A 313 2.35 11.33 26.22
C GLN A 313 3.20 11.34 24.95
N LEU A 314 4.48 10.94 25.05
CA LEU A 314 5.37 10.75 23.90
C LEU A 314 4.79 9.80 22.86
N LYS A 315 4.28 8.65 23.31
CA LYS A 315 3.65 7.67 22.43
C LYS A 315 2.40 8.24 21.73
N GLN A 316 1.55 8.95 22.47
CA GLN A 316 0.33 9.56 21.91
C GLN A 316 0.68 10.66 20.90
N LYS A 317 1.64 11.53 21.22
CA LYS A 317 2.12 12.59 20.33
C LYS A 317 2.74 12.02 19.06
N ALA A 318 3.56 10.98 19.17
CA ALA A 318 4.15 10.30 18.01
C ALA A 318 3.08 9.75 17.06
N LEU A 319 2.04 9.09 17.59
CA LEU A 319 0.92 8.60 16.78
C LEU A 319 0.17 9.74 16.10
N GLN A 320 -0.10 10.82 16.83
CA GLN A 320 -0.76 12.01 16.29
C GLN A 320 0.07 12.67 15.16
N LEU A 321 1.38 12.78 15.35
CA LEU A 321 2.28 13.35 14.35
C LEU A 321 2.32 12.50 13.09
N ILE A 322 2.45 11.17 13.21
CA ILE A 322 2.43 10.24 12.07
C ILE A 322 1.17 10.45 11.22
N ASP A 323 -0.01 10.49 11.85
CA ASP A 323 -1.28 10.69 11.16
C ASP A 323 -1.35 12.05 10.45
N LYS A 324 -0.86 13.12 11.09
CA LYS A 324 -0.83 14.47 10.50
C LYS A 324 0.18 14.60 9.36
N THR A 325 1.34 13.96 9.46
CA THR A 325 2.41 14.06 8.45
C THR A 325 2.16 13.19 7.23
N MET A 326 1.34 12.13 7.35
CA MET A 326 1.16 11.12 6.31
C MET A 326 0.84 11.69 4.90
N PRO A 327 -0.10 12.66 4.73
CA PRO A 327 -0.40 13.21 3.41
C PRO A 327 0.77 13.99 2.78
N TYR A 328 1.60 14.60 3.61
CA TYR A 328 2.78 15.37 3.18
C TYR A 328 3.94 14.44 2.85
N LEU A 329 4.15 13.39 3.66
CA LEU A 329 5.10 12.32 3.38
C LEU A 329 4.77 11.64 2.04
N ALA A 330 3.49 11.36 1.77
CA ALA A 330 3.07 10.81 0.49
C ALA A 330 3.40 11.75 -0.69
N THR A 331 3.24 13.06 -0.51
CA THR A 331 3.57 14.07 -1.53
C THR A 331 5.07 14.09 -1.81
N TYR A 332 5.89 14.08 -0.77
CA TYR A 332 7.35 14.01 -0.87
C TYR A 332 7.80 12.73 -1.58
N LEU A 333 7.38 11.56 -1.09
CA LEU A 333 7.73 10.26 -1.69
C LEU A 333 7.30 10.17 -3.15
N TYR A 334 6.13 10.72 -3.48
CA TYR A 334 5.67 10.79 -4.85
C TYR A 334 6.63 11.58 -5.74
N SER A 335 6.98 12.80 -5.34
CA SER A 335 7.93 13.64 -6.09
C SER A 335 9.30 12.98 -6.22
N GLU A 336 9.80 12.35 -5.15
CA GLU A 336 11.11 11.69 -5.15
C GLU A 336 11.15 10.46 -6.07
N ILE A 337 10.11 9.61 -6.03
CA ILE A 337 9.99 8.47 -6.95
C ILE A 337 9.86 8.96 -8.40
N PHE A 338 9.06 10.00 -8.64
CA PHE A 338 8.88 10.56 -9.98
C PHE A 338 10.21 11.02 -10.59
N PHE A 339 11.00 11.82 -9.87
CA PHE A 339 12.30 12.29 -10.38
C PHE A 339 13.32 11.15 -10.50
N GLY A 340 13.31 10.17 -9.59
CA GLY A 340 14.15 8.98 -9.71
C GLY A 340 13.85 8.15 -10.96
N LEU A 341 12.56 8.00 -11.28
CA LEU A 341 12.13 7.33 -12.52
C LEU A 341 12.46 8.17 -13.75
N TYR A 342 12.26 9.49 -13.69
CA TYR A 342 12.64 10.41 -14.77
C TYR A 342 14.13 10.31 -15.09
N TYR A 343 14.99 10.35 -14.06
CA TYR A 343 16.43 10.19 -14.18
C TYR A 343 16.80 8.83 -14.80
N THR A 344 16.11 7.76 -14.40
CA THR A 344 16.30 6.42 -14.97
C THR A 344 15.91 6.34 -16.46
N VAL A 345 14.83 7.02 -16.87
CA VAL A 345 14.39 7.05 -18.26
C VAL A 345 15.38 7.81 -19.15
N HIS A 346 15.83 8.98 -18.71
CA HIS A 346 16.68 9.91 -19.45
C HIS A 346 18.17 9.65 -19.16
N GLU A 347 18.72 8.60 -19.77
CA GLU A 347 20.11 8.16 -19.58
C GLU A 347 21.15 9.18 -20.02
N GLU A 348 20.78 10.13 -20.87
CA GLU A 348 21.60 11.28 -21.27
C GLU A 348 21.98 12.18 -20.09
N ILE A 349 21.19 12.18 -19.01
CA ILE A 349 21.50 12.93 -17.78
C ILE A 349 22.51 12.13 -16.96
N LYS A 350 23.81 12.30 -17.18
CA LYS A 350 24.83 11.46 -16.50
C LYS A 350 24.96 11.72 -14.99
N ASP A 351 24.64 12.92 -14.53
CA ASP A 351 24.75 13.36 -13.13
C ASP A 351 23.38 13.84 -12.62
N PRO A 352 22.89 13.34 -11.46
CA PRO A 352 21.65 13.83 -10.84
C PRO A 352 21.60 15.36 -10.65
N SER A 353 22.74 16.03 -10.44
CA SER A 353 22.83 17.48 -10.24
C SER A 353 22.23 18.27 -11.41
N VAL A 354 22.37 17.75 -12.64
CA VAL A 354 21.80 18.35 -13.85
C VAL A 354 20.28 18.36 -13.78
N LEU A 355 19.65 17.27 -13.32
CA LEU A 355 18.21 17.20 -13.13
C LEU A 355 17.75 18.10 -11.98
N LEU A 356 18.49 18.10 -10.87
CA LEU A 356 18.19 18.90 -9.68
C LEU A 356 18.09 20.41 -9.97
N ASN A 357 18.88 20.91 -10.93
CA ASN A 357 18.90 22.31 -11.35
C ASN A 357 17.83 22.69 -12.40
N GLN A 358 17.07 21.74 -12.94
CA GLN A 358 16.03 22.03 -13.93
C GLN A 358 14.82 22.70 -13.27
N LYS A 359 14.25 23.71 -13.93
CA LYS A 359 13.01 24.36 -13.47
C LYS A 359 11.77 23.52 -13.74
N LEU A 360 10.83 23.52 -12.79
CA LEU A 360 9.57 22.79 -12.87
C LEU A 360 8.52 23.41 -13.80
N ASN A 361 8.69 24.67 -14.17
CA ASN A 361 7.83 25.33 -15.15
C ASN A 361 8.05 24.82 -16.59
N ASN A 362 9.05 23.95 -16.82
CA ASN A 362 9.20 23.23 -18.07
C ASN A 362 8.00 22.29 -18.31
N ASN A 363 7.54 22.19 -19.57
CA ASN A 363 6.44 21.31 -19.97
C ASN A 363 6.64 19.84 -19.53
N HIS A 364 7.89 19.40 -19.37
CA HIS A 364 8.25 18.05 -18.93
C HIS A 364 7.74 17.66 -17.53
N PHE A 365 7.45 18.62 -16.64
CA PHE A 365 7.03 18.37 -15.25
C PHE A 365 5.60 18.81 -14.94
N LEU A 366 4.83 19.16 -15.97
CA LEU A 366 3.48 19.73 -15.82
C LEU A 366 2.52 18.80 -15.06
N ALA A 367 2.64 17.48 -15.22
CA ALA A 367 1.86 16.51 -14.44
C ALA A 367 2.13 16.63 -12.93
N LEU A 368 3.41 16.71 -12.53
CA LEU A 368 3.80 16.87 -11.13
C LEU A 368 3.25 18.17 -10.53
N THR A 369 3.28 19.27 -11.31
CA THR A 369 2.77 20.57 -10.85
C THR A 369 1.28 20.55 -10.50
N LYS A 370 0.53 19.59 -11.07
CA LYS A 370 -0.89 19.36 -10.81
C LYS A 370 -1.15 18.20 -9.85
N ASN A 371 -0.12 17.73 -9.14
CA ASN A 371 -0.17 16.56 -8.26
C ASN A 371 -0.62 15.26 -8.98
N LYS A 372 -0.17 15.08 -10.23
CA LYS A 372 -0.48 13.93 -11.08
C LYS A 372 0.78 13.16 -11.44
N LEU A 373 0.68 11.83 -11.46
CA LEU A 373 1.65 10.91 -12.04
C LEU A 373 1.67 11.06 -13.55
N ASP A 374 2.80 11.45 -14.13
CA ASP A 374 3.00 11.26 -15.56
C ASP A 374 3.09 9.75 -15.86
N LEU A 375 2.07 9.22 -16.52
CA LEU A 375 2.01 7.79 -16.84
C LEU A 375 3.13 7.37 -17.80
N ASN A 376 3.65 8.28 -18.62
CA ASN A 376 4.74 7.97 -19.53
C ASN A 376 6.04 7.71 -18.75
N ILE A 377 6.39 8.61 -17.82
CA ILE A 377 7.58 8.48 -16.97
C ILE A 377 7.41 7.28 -16.04
N LEU A 378 6.21 7.09 -15.47
CA LEU A 378 5.93 5.95 -14.60
C LEU A 378 6.09 4.61 -15.32
N ILE A 379 5.41 4.42 -16.46
CA ILE A 379 5.43 3.16 -17.19
C ILE A 379 6.85 2.87 -17.71
N ASN A 380 7.49 3.82 -18.39
CA ASN A 380 8.83 3.62 -18.95
C ASN A 380 9.90 3.50 -17.86
N GLY A 381 9.81 4.28 -16.78
CA GLY A 381 10.76 4.25 -15.67
C GLY A 381 10.68 2.94 -14.90
N VAL A 382 9.47 2.52 -14.49
CA VAL A 382 9.27 1.22 -13.81
C VAL A 382 9.72 0.08 -14.72
N LEU A 383 9.40 0.15 -16.02
CA LEU A 383 9.85 -0.85 -16.99
C LEU A 383 11.38 -0.97 -17.02
N LYS A 384 12.12 0.15 -17.08
CA LYS A 384 13.60 0.13 -17.04
C LYS A 384 14.13 -0.44 -15.73
N VAL A 385 13.61 0.03 -14.59
CA VAL A 385 14.00 -0.45 -13.26
C VAL A 385 13.82 -1.97 -13.13
N LEU A 386 12.70 -2.51 -13.62
CA LEU A 386 12.43 -3.95 -13.58
C LEU A 386 13.30 -4.76 -14.55
N LYS A 387 13.71 -4.18 -15.68
CA LYS A 387 14.43 -4.91 -16.74
C LYS A 387 15.86 -5.24 -16.39
N ASN A 388 16.60 -4.31 -15.79
CA ASN A 388 18.02 -4.51 -15.53
C ASN A 388 18.50 -3.80 -14.26
N LYS A 389 19.54 -4.40 -13.66
CA LYS A 389 20.14 -3.91 -12.42
C LYS A 389 20.81 -2.55 -12.57
N ASN A 390 21.34 -2.22 -13.75
CA ASN A 390 21.99 -0.91 -13.98
C ASN A 390 20.98 0.24 -13.89
N SER A 391 19.78 0.06 -14.45
CA SER A 391 18.69 1.03 -14.39
C SER A 391 18.13 1.13 -12.97
N PHE A 392 18.00 0.00 -12.27
CA PHE A 392 17.69 0.00 -10.84
C PHE A 392 18.75 0.73 -10.01
N ASN A 393 20.03 0.51 -10.27
CA ASN A 393 21.12 1.21 -9.59
C ASN A 393 21.09 2.72 -9.89
N ARG A 394 20.77 3.11 -11.12
CA ARG A 394 20.59 4.52 -11.49
C ARG A 394 19.41 5.16 -10.75
N PHE A 395 18.30 4.45 -10.60
CA PHE A 395 17.19 4.86 -9.73
C PHE A 395 17.64 4.98 -8.28
N TYR A 396 18.31 3.96 -7.75
CA TYR A 396 18.84 3.93 -6.38
C TYR A 396 19.81 5.08 -6.10
N ASP A 397 20.72 5.36 -7.03
CA ASP A 397 21.70 6.45 -6.94
C ASP A 397 21.00 7.79 -6.84
N PHE A 398 19.92 8.00 -7.60
CA PHE A 398 19.11 9.19 -7.44
C PHE A 398 18.46 9.26 -6.05
N ILE A 399 17.90 8.17 -5.53
CA ILE A 399 17.20 8.17 -4.24
C ILE A 399 18.13 8.35 -3.04
N PHE A 400 19.33 7.76 -3.06
CA PHE A 400 20.20 7.71 -1.87
C PHE A 400 21.57 8.35 -2.04
N ARG A 401 22.09 8.53 -3.26
CA ARG A 401 23.49 8.96 -3.51
C ARG A 401 23.60 10.32 -4.20
N ARG A 402 22.49 10.97 -4.55
CA ARG A 402 22.48 12.32 -5.18
C ARG A 402 22.93 13.47 -4.26
N PHE A 403 23.11 13.20 -2.98
CA PHE A 403 23.30 14.21 -1.95
C PHE A 403 24.77 14.46 -1.64
N ASP A 404 25.07 15.65 -1.13
CA ASP A 404 26.40 16.02 -0.68
C ASP A 404 26.85 15.13 0.49
N LYS A 405 27.91 14.35 0.24
CA LYS A 405 28.49 13.45 1.23
C LYS A 405 28.93 14.20 2.49
N ASN A 406 29.40 15.44 2.38
CA ASN A 406 29.85 16.24 3.53
C ASN A 406 28.69 16.69 4.43
N LYS A 407 27.47 16.80 3.90
CA LYS A 407 26.27 17.07 4.70
C LYS A 407 25.76 15.83 5.41
N ILE A 408 26.08 14.64 4.91
CA ILE A 408 25.59 13.37 5.45
C ILE A 408 26.58 12.79 6.46
N PHE A 409 27.86 12.81 6.16
CA PHE A 409 28.91 12.35 7.05
C PHE A 409 29.41 13.53 7.87
N ASN A 410 28.89 13.67 9.08
CA ASN A 410 29.34 14.70 10.03
C ASN A 410 30.83 14.50 10.32
N ASN A 411 31.62 15.58 10.21
CA ASN A 411 33.00 15.57 10.70
C ASN A 411 33.01 15.78 12.22
N SER A 412 34.00 15.18 12.90
CA SER A 412 34.16 15.25 14.37
C SER A 412 34.19 16.66 14.95
N ASN A 413 34.47 17.67 14.14
CA ASN A 413 34.65 19.07 14.56
C ASN A 413 33.43 19.97 14.27
N SER A 414 32.39 19.49 13.59
CA SER A 414 31.21 20.29 13.25
C SER A 414 29.98 19.40 12.99
N ILE A 415 29.35 18.91 14.05
CA ILE A 415 28.02 18.29 13.94
C ILE A 415 27.01 19.43 13.80
N LEU A 416 26.75 19.84 12.57
CA LEU A 416 25.79 20.91 12.26
C LEU A 416 24.37 20.37 12.50
N SER A 417 23.82 20.63 13.68
CA SER A 417 22.55 20.07 14.16
C SER A 417 21.30 20.60 13.42
N ASN A 418 21.44 21.65 12.64
CA ASN A 418 20.33 22.47 12.14
C ASN A 418 20.23 22.57 10.61
N ILE A 419 21.16 21.95 9.85
CA ILE A 419 21.14 21.99 8.38
C ILE A 419 20.74 20.61 7.86
N GLY A 420 19.54 20.51 7.29
CA GLY A 420 19.12 19.27 6.63
C GLY A 420 19.87 19.01 5.33
N THR A 421 19.93 17.73 4.98
CA THR A 421 20.59 17.13 3.82
C THR A 421 19.73 17.16 2.57
N GLY A 422 18.41 17.40 2.72
CA GLY A 422 17.43 17.26 1.64
C GLY A 422 16.97 15.81 1.44
N ASN A 423 17.27 14.91 2.39
CA ASN A 423 16.86 13.52 2.40
C ASN A 423 16.36 13.12 3.78
N LEU A 424 15.07 12.84 3.89
CA LEU A 424 14.41 12.53 5.15
C LEU A 424 15.10 11.43 5.97
N ILE A 425 15.66 10.39 5.32
CA ILE A 425 16.33 9.29 6.04
C ILE A 425 17.65 9.76 6.64
N PHE A 426 18.48 10.46 5.85
CA PHE A 426 19.74 11.00 6.37
C PHE A 426 19.53 12.08 7.41
N ASP A 427 18.49 12.91 7.27
CA ASP A 427 18.14 13.94 8.26
C ASP A 427 17.76 13.33 9.60
N LEU A 428 16.97 12.25 9.60
CA LEU A 428 16.62 11.52 10.81
C LEU A 428 17.85 10.89 11.46
N ILE A 429 18.74 10.27 10.68
CA ILE A 429 19.98 9.69 11.21
C ILE A 429 20.89 10.78 11.80
N ASN A 430 21.12 11.87 11.07
CA ASN A 430 21.94 13.00 11.49
C ASN A 430 21.38 13.68 12.74
N TRP A 431 20.06 13.82 12.82
CA TRP A 431 19.39 14.39 13.99
C TRP A 431 19.59 13.50 15.23
N VAL A 432 19.40 12.18 15.11
CA VAL A 432 19.66 11.25 16.23
C VAL A 432 21.13 11.28 16.66
N GLU A 433 22.06 11.24 15.69
CA GLU A 433 23.50 11.36 15.95
C GLU A 433 23.83 12.66 16.70
N SER A 434 23.26 13.78 16.26
CA SER A 434 23.44 15.08 16.91
C SER A 434 22.91 15.10 18.34
N LYS A 435 21.74 14.50 18.61
CA LYS A 435 21.17 14.45 19.97
C LYS A 435 21.97 13.55 20.90
N LEU A 436 22.43 12.40 20.43
CA LEU A 436 23.32 11.54 21.22
C LEU A 436 24.66 12.24 21.52
N ASN A 437 25.23 12.97 20.56
CA ASN A 437 26.44 13.75 20.77
C ASN A 437 26.21 14.93 21.73
N THR A 438 25.06 15.59 21.67
CA THR A 438 24.68 16.65 22.61
C THR A 438 24.59 16.11 24.03
N ILE A 439 23.97 14.94 24.22
CA ILE A 439 23.90 14.25 25.53
C ILE A 439 25.31 13.85 26.00
N SER A 440 26.15 13.34 25.11
CA SER A 440 27.54 12.99 25.42
C SER A 440 28.34 14.22 25.88
N ASN A 441 28.28 15.34 25.15
CA ASN A 441 28.97 16.59 25.49
C ASN A 441 28.45 17.17 26.81
N SER A 442 27.14 17.10 27.01
CA SER A 442 26.45 17.44 28.24
C SER A 442 27.01 16.67 29.45
N LEU A 443 27.21 15.35 29.31
CA LEU A 443 27.84 14.53 30.34
C LEU A 443 29.32 14.88 30.54
N ASP A 444 30.06 15.21 29.49
CA ASP A 444 31.46 15.64 29.57
C ASP A 444 31.61 16.95 30.36
N ILE A 445 30.74 17.93 30.13
CA ILE A 445 30.67 19.18 30.91
C ILE A 445 30.39 18.88 32.38
N LEU A 446 29.38 18.04 32.66
CA LEU A 446 29.04 17.63 34.03
C LEU A 446 30.22 16.95 34.72
N VAL A 447 30.91 16.04 34.03
CA VAL A 447 32.09 15.35 34.51
C VAL A 447 33.20 16.35 34.86
N LYS A 448 33.54 17.27 33.93
CA LYS A 448 34.56 18.30 34.16
C LYS A 448 34.21 19.21 35.33
N PHE A 449 32.95 19.60 35.44
CA PHE A 449 32.44 20.39 36.56
C PHE A 449 32.60 19.67 37.90
N ILE A 450 32.23 18.38 37.96
CA ILE A 450 32.40 17.57 39.19
C ILE A 450 33.89 17.43 39.52
N GLU A 451 34.76 17.19 38.53
CA GLU A 451 36.21 17.09 38.76
C GLU A 451 36.82 18.40 39.27
N HIS A 452 36.40 19.53 38.72
CA HIS A 452 36.79 20.84 39.20
C HIS A 452 36.30 21.07 40.65
N SER A 453 35.02 20.77 40.91
CA SER A 453 34.42 20.92 42.25
C SER A 453 35.08 20.05 43.32
N LEU A 454 35.61 18.88 42.94
CA LEU A 454 36.31 17.96 43.84
C LEU A 454 37.79 18.31 44.03
N SER A 455 38.40 19.07 43.12
CA SER A 455 39.80 19.52 43.20
C SER A 455 39.95 20.88 43.89
N ASP A 456 38.95 21.75 43.80
CA ASP A 456 38.90 23.00 44.55
C ASP A 456 38.62 22.75 46.05
N GLN A 457 39.54 23.18 46.92
CA GLN A 457 39.44 22.94 48.36
C GLN A 457 38.24 23.66 49.03
N SER A 458 37.82 24.81 48.50
CA SER A 458 36.71 25.60 49.05
C SER A 458 35.36 24.98 48.70
N LEU A 459 35.20 24.53 47.45
CA LEU A 459 34.01 23.82 46.98
C LEU A 459 33.91 22.45 47.62
N LYS A 460 35.04 21.71 47.71
CA LYS A 460 35.09 20.42 48.41
C LYS A 460 34.65 20.54 49.87
N LYS A 461 35.16 21.53 50.62
CA LYS A 461 34.71 21.79 52.01
C LYS A 461 33.21 22.11 52.09
N THR A 462 32.69 22.86 51.12
CA THR A 462 31.26 23.18 51.05
C THR A 462 30.41 21.93 50.82
N ILE A 463 30.86 21.03 49.93
CA ILE A 463 30.22 19.73 49.67
C ILE A 463 30.27 18.86 50.93
N GLU A 464 31.43 18.77 51.58
CA GLU A 464 31.61 18.03 52.83
C GLU A 464 30.63 18.51 53.92
N GLN A 465 30.54 19.82 54.14
CA GLN A 465 29.62 20.40 55.13
C GLN A 465 28.15 20.13 54.80
N LYS A 466 27.77 20.17 53.52
CA LYS A 466 26.39 19.83 53.11
C LYS A 466 26.09 18.35 53.32
N ILE A 467 27.01 17.46 52.98
CA ILE A 467 26.86 16.03 53.24
C ILE A 467 26.73 15.78 54.74
N ILE A 468 27.59 16.41 55.55
CA ILE A 468 27.49 16.36 57.02
C ILE A 468 26.11 16.81 57.48
N ASN A 469 25.63 17.97 57.03
CA ASN A 469 24.33 18.50 57.44
C ASN A 469 23.15 17.61 57.01
N ILE A 470 23.14 17.10 55.78
CA ILE A 470 22.09 16.20 55.27
C ILE A 470 22.07 14.91 56.08
N VAL A 471 23.24 14.29 56.25
CA VAL A 471 23.38 13.03 56.98
C VAL A 471 23.00 13.24 58.44
N LYS A 472 23.50 14.30 59.09
CA LYS A 472 23.17 14.67 60.47
C LYS A 472 21.67 14.88 60.66
N THR A 473 21.00 15.55 59.72
CA THR A 473 19.53 15.72 59.72
C THR A 473 18.85 14.36 59.65
N LYS A 474 19.24 13.50 58.70
CA LYS A 474 18.64 12.19 58.48
C LYS A 474 18.85 11.21 59.63
N VAL A 475 20.03 11.18 60.25
CA VAL A 475 20.28 10.32 61.42
C VAL A 475 19.56 10.86 62.67
N ASN A 476 19.41 12.18 62.82
CA ASN A 476 18.61 12.76 63.89
C ASN A 476 17.11 12.45 63.76
N GLU A 477 16.57 12.27 62.55
CA GLU A 477 15.20 11.78 62.33
C GLU A 477 14.98 10.37 62.94
N LEU A 478 16.05 9.59 63.17
CA LEU A 478 15.99 8.27 63.82
C LEU A 478 15.94 8.37 65.36
N GLY A 479 16.04 9.58 65.92
CA GLY A 479 16.11 9.82 67.37
C GLY A 479 17.55 9.74 67.90
N LYS A 480 17.70 9.78 69.23
CA LYS A 480 18.99 9.70 69.95
C LYS A 480 19.10 8.44 70.85
N PRO A 481 18.82 7.22 70.35
CA PRO A 481 18.74 6.02 71.20
C PRO A 481 20.09 5.59 71.81
N LEU A 482 21.22 6.07 71.26
CA LEU A 482 22.59 5.76 71.71
C LEU A 482 23.39 7.02 72.09
N GLY A 483 22.72 8.17 72.28
CA GLY A 483 23.36 9.47 72.46
C GLY A 483 23.29 10.35 71.21
N GLU A 484 24.03 11.47 71.22
CA GLU A 484 24.07 12.40 70.09
C GLU A 484 24.85 11.82 68.91
N TRP A 485 24.35 12.06 67.70
CA TRP A 485 25.04 11.68 66.48
C TRP A 485 26.18 12.66 66.18
N ASP A 486 27.40 12.15 66.13
CA ASP A 486 28.56 12.82 65.53
C ASP A 486 28.66 12.43 64.06
N VAL A 487 28.73 13.43 63.19
CA VAL A 487 28.87 13.25 61.73
C VAL A 487 29.98 14.18 61.27
N LYS A 488 31.04 13.62 60.69
CA LYS A 488 32.19 14.38 60.18
C LYS A 488 32.81 13.71 58.97
N VAL A 489 33.50 14.49 58.15
CA VAL A 489 34.36 13.96 57.09
C VAL A 489 35.81 14.07 57.56
N LYS A 490 36.53 12.95 57.58
CA LYS A 490 37.96 12.88 57.93
C LYS A 490 38.67 11.98 56.92
N ASN A 491 39.81 12.44 56.40
CA ASN A 491 40.63 11.71 55.43
C ASN A 491 39.77 11.10 54.29
N ASN A 492 38.94 11.94 53.64
CA ASN A 492 38.03 11.55 52.55
C ASN A 492 36.87 10.60 52.94
N THR A 493 36.76 10.22 54.21
CA THR A 493 35.75 9.28 54.74
C THR A 493 34.71 10.03 55.56
N LEU A 494 33.43 9.77 55.29
CA LEU A 494 32.34 10.17 56.15
C LEU A 494 32.26 9.21 57.34
N GLU A 495 32.51 9.74 58.52
CA GLU A 495 32.36 9.05 59.79
C GLU A 495 31.05 9.50 60.44
N ILE A 496 30.16 8.55 60.70
CA ILE A 496 28.92 8.72 61.45
C ILE A 496 29.06 7.87 62.71
N SER A 497 28.87 8.45 63.88
CA SER A 497 28.94 7.70 65.13
C SER A 497 27.94 8.20 66.17
N ALA A 498 27.49 7.30 67.04
CA ALA A 498 26.74 7.63 68.24
C ALA A 498 27.08 6.60 69.34
N GLY A 499 27.19 7.04 70.59
CA GLY A 499 27.50 6.16 71.72
C GLY A 499 27.71 6.94 73.03
N TRP A 500 27.45 6.28 74.16
CA TRP A 500 27.64 6.87 75.49
C TRP A 500 29.08 6.60 75.98
N GLN A 501 29.92 7.64 76.06
CA GLN A 501 31.35 7.50 76.32
C GLN A 501 31.72 7.05 77.74
N TRP A 502 30.82 7.20 78.72
CA TRP A 502 31.15 6.99 80.14
C TRP A 502 30.99 5.54 80.64
N TRP A 503 30.30 4.67 79.88
CA TRP A 503 30.07 3.27 80.22
C TRP A 503 29.80 2.54 78.91
N ARG A 504 30.77 1.75 78.43
CA ARG A 504 30.80 1.07 77.11
C ARG A 504 29.65 0.05 76.93
N LEU A 505 28.39 0.49 76.91
CA LEU A 505 27.22 -0.35 76.75
C LEU A 505 26.76 -0.53 75.30
N ALA A 506 26.87 0.48 74.44
CA ALA A 506 26.67 0.31 73.01
C ALA A 506 27.19 1.52 72.23
N SER A 507 27.71 1.30 71.03
CA SER A 507 28.09 2.37 70.10
C SER A 507 27.86 1.95 68.65
N ILE A 508 27.54 2.89 67.79
CA ILE A 508 27.50 2.70 66.34
C ILE A 508 28.59 3.55 65.71
N THR A 509 29.31 2.97 64.75
CA THR A 509 30.28 3.67 63.92
C THR A 509 30.08 3.22 62.48
N ALA A 510 29.69 4.13 61.61
CA ALA A 510 29.66 3.94 60.17
C ALA A 510 30.75 4.78 59.53
N LYS A 511 31.53 4.18 58.63
CA LYS A 511 32.53 4.83 57.81
C LYS A 511 32.17 4.59 56.35
N ILE A 512 32.10 5.66 55.57
CA ILE A 512 31.81 5.59 54.14
C ILE A 512 32.90 6.37 53.40
N GLU A 513 33.65 5.71 52.52
CA GLU A 513 34.66 6.35 51.70
C GLU A 513 33.99 7.17 50.59
N LEU A 514 33.89 8.49 50.78
CA LEU A 514 33.20 9.38 49.86
C LEU A 514 34.12 9.85 48.73
N PHE A 515 35.32 10.30 49.09
CA PHE A 515 36.32 10.89 48.20
C PHE A 515 37.58 10.01 48.13
N GLY A 516 38.56 10.40 47.30
CA GLY A 516 39.78 9.61 47.07
C GLY A 516 39.66 8.67 45.86
N GLU A 517 40.74 7.97 45.50
CA GLU A 517 40.80 7.15 44.29
C GLU A 517 39.79 5.98 44.31
N ASN A 518 39.52 5.43 45.50
CA ASN A 518 38.59 4.30 45.70
C ASN A 518 37.23 4.73 46.27
N GLY A 519 36.99 6.03 46.42
CA GLY A 519 35.75 6.57 46.98
C GLY A 519 34.54 6.45 46.03
N ILE A 520 33.34 6.50 46.61
CA ILE A 520 32.07 6.40 45.89
C ILE A 520 31.96 7.46 44.79
N LEU A 521 32.33 8.73 45.07
CA LEU A 521 32.18 9.82 44.10
C LEU A 521 33.09 9.65 42.89
N LYS A 522 34.34 9.21 43.07
CA LYS A 522 35.26 8.97 41.94
C LYS A 522 34.80 7.77 41.10
N THR A 523 34.28 6.73 41.74
CA THR A 523 33.77 5.54 41.02
C THR A 523 32.52 5.85 40.20
N VAL A 524 31.58 6.63 40.76
CA VAL A 524 30.40 7.12 40.03
C VAL A 524 30.82 8.04 38.87
N LEU A 525 31.78 8.94 39.10
CA LEU A 525 32.30 9.82 38.08
C LEU A 525 32.95 9.04 36.91
N ASN A 526 33.79 8.05 37.21
CA ASN A 526 34.39 7.17 36.19
C ASN A 526 33.32 6.38 35.43
N THR A 527 32.26 5.95 36.11
CA THR A 527 31.11 5.29 35.46
C THR A 527 30.42 6.23 34.47
N ILE A 528 30.17 7.49 34.87
CA ILE A 528 29.57 8.51 33.98
C ILE A 528 30.48 8.79 32.78
N LYS A 529 31.81 8.88 32.99
CA LYS A 529 32.79 9.01 31.89
C LYS A 529 32.69 7.86 30.89
N ASN A 530 32.66 6.63 31.36
CA ASN A 530 32.59 5.47 30.49
C ASN A 530 31.23 5.36 29.76
N VAL A 531 30.13 5.78 30.40
CA VAL A 531 28.83 5.95 29.73
C VAL A 531 28.92 7.03 28.65
N GLN A 532 29.54 8.17 28.94
CA GLN A 532 29.73 9.27 27.99
C GLN A 532 30.55 8.83 26.77
N ILE A 533 31.69 8.16 26.97
CA ILE A 533 32.51 7.60 25.87
C ILE A 533 31.71 6.57 25.05
N SER A 534 30.93 5.71 25.73
CA SER A 534 30.08 4.72 25.05
C SER A 534 29.01 5.39 24.19
N LEU A 535 28.34 6.43 24.70
CA LEU A 535 27.32 7.18 23.95
C LEU A 535 27.91 7.89 22.73
N ASN A 536 29.08 8.51 22.88
CA ASN A 536 29.77 9.15 21.76
C ASN A 536 30.15 8.15 20.65
N SER A 537 30.70 7.00 21.05
CA SER A 537 31.06 5.93 20.11
C SER A 537 29.83 5.30 19.47
N LEU A 538 28.75 5.12 20.22
CA LEU A 538 27.48 4.60 19.71
C LEU A 538 26.89 5.53 18.65
N SER A 539 26.87 6.83 18.95
CA SER A 539 26.43 7.87 18.03
C SER A 539 27.24 7.82 16.72
N THR A 540 28.57 7.80 16.81
CA THR A 540 29.46 7.86 15.65
C THR A 540 29.41 6.57 14.83
N ASN A 541 29.64 5.42 15.46
CA ASN A 541 29.87 4.15 14.76
C ASN A 541 28.58 3.56 14.19
N ILE A 542 27.47 3.60 14.93
CA ILE A 542 26.19 3.09 14.43
C ILE A 542 25.66 4.01 13.33
N SER A 543 25.66 5.34 13.53
CA SER A 543 25.16 6.27 12.51
C SER A 543 25.95 6.18 11.22
N LYS A 544 27.30 6.10 11.32
CA LYS A 544 28.17 5.86 10.17
C LYS A 544 27.82 4.56 9.45
N TYR A 545 27.69 3.45 10.18
CA TYR A 545 27.31 2.15 9.60
C TYR A 545 25.99 2.21 8.82
N TRP A 546 24.94 2.85 9.38
CA TRP A 546 23.67 3.02 8.66
C TRP A 546 23.82 3.86 7.40
N LYS A 547 24.54 4.99 7.48
CA LYS A 547 24.79 5.86 6.31
C LYS A 547 25.55 5.12 5.21
N GLU A 548 26.54 4.32 5.57
CA GLU A 548 27.35 3.53 4.64
C GLU A 548 26.53 2.44 3.92
N ILE A 549 25.52 1.85 4.56
CA ILE A 549 24.55 0.95 3.92
C ILE A 549 23.79 1.65 2.80
N PHE A 550 23.25 2.85 3.06
CA PHE A 550 22.49 3.62 2.05
C PHE A 550 23.40 4.17 0.94
N PHE A 551 24.66 4.45 1.24
CA PHE A 551 25.64 4.88 0.24
C PHE A 551 26.29 3.73 -0.56
N LEU A 552 26.03 2.47 -0.20
CA LEU A 552 26.69 1.29 -0.76
C LEU A 552 28.22 1.36 -0.65
N SER A 553 28.73 1.74 0.52
CA SER A 553 30.18 1.79 0.74
C SER A 553 30.80 0.39 0.67
N ASN A 554 32.06 0.29 0.22
CA ASN A 554 32.71 -1.01 0.04
C ASN A 554 33.12 -1.68 1.37
N ASP A 555 33.39 -0.88 2.41
CA ASP A 555 33.91 -1.31 3.72
C ASP A 555 32.91 -1.10 4.86
N ILE A 556 31.71 -1.69 4.74
CA ILE A 556 30.68 -1.61 5.79
C ILE A 556 31.02 -2.59 6.91
N ASN A 557 31.63 -2.10 7.99
CA ASN A 557 31.87 -2.85 9.22
C ASN A 557 31.39 -2.06 10.44
N LEU A 558 30.66 -2.72 11.33
CA LEU A 558 30.27 -2.14 12.62
C LEU A 558 31.32 -2.50 13.67
N ASP A 559 32.08 -1.50 14.12
CA ASP A 559 33.01 -1.62 15.24
C ASP A 559 32.33 -1.14 16.54
N LEU A 560 32.22 -2.04 17.51
CA LEU A 560 31.66 -1.76 18.84
C LEU A 560 32.69 -1.97 19.95
N SER A 561 33.97 -2.16 19.61
CA SER A 561 35.04 -2.45 20.57
C SER A 561 35.12 -1.39 21.69
N ILE A 562 35.02 -0.11 21.34
CA ILE A 562 35.00 1.00 22.31
C ILE A 562 33.76 0.91 23.22
N ILE A 563 32.58 0.66 22.66
CA ILE A 563 31.33 0.56 23.43
C ILE A 563 31.40 -0.63 24.39
N VAL A 564 31.82 -1.80 23.90
CA VAL A 564 31.96 -3.02 24.71
C VAL A 564 32.97 -2.83 25.83
N LYS A 565 34.14 -2.23 25.54
CA LYS A 565 35.16 -1.93 26.54
C LYS A 565 34.58 -1.06 27.66
N ASN A 566 33.97 0.07 27.30
CA ASN A 566 33.48 1.03 28.28
C ASN A 566 32.27 0.50 29.08
N ILE A 567 31.34 -0.23 28.46
CA ILE A 567 30.26 -0.91 29.20
C ILE A 567 30.84 -1.96 30.16
N SER A 568 31.87 -2.69 29.76
CA SER A 568 32.55 -3.65 30.64
C SER A 568 33.18 -2.95 31.85
N GLU A 569 33.79 -1.78 31.64
CA GLU A 569 34.32 -0.94 32.73
C GLU A 569 33.23 -0.38 33.64
N VAL A 570 32.05 -0.03 33.10
CA VAL A 570 30.86 0.34 33.90
C VAL A 570 30.41 -0.83 34.78
N ILE A 571 30.32 -2.04 34.23
CA ILE A 571 29.96 -3.24 35.00
C ILE A 571 31.02 -3.52 36.07
N ASN A 572 32.31 -3.33 35.78
CA ASN A 572 33.39 -3.51 36.74
C ASN A 572 33.29 -2.48 37.87
N SER A 573 33.06 -1.22 37.55
CA SER A 573 32.90 -0.15 38.53
C SER A 573 31.73 -0.43 39.46
N PHE A 574 30.60 -0.88 38.91
CA PHE A 574 29.44 -1.27 39.69
C PHE A 574 29.71 -2.50 40.59
N LYS A 575 30.34 -3.54 40.04
CA LYS A 575 30.75 -4.72 40.81
C LYS A 575 31.71 -4.35 41.96
N ASN A 576 32.69 -3.48 41.69
CA ASN A 576 33.63 -3.01 42.70
C ASN A 576 32.91 -2.26 43.83
N ILE A 577 31.89 -1.44 43.53
CA ILE A 577 31.05 -0.80 44.55
C ILE A 577 30.36 -1.86 45.43
N LEU A 578 29.85 -2.93 44.82
CA LEU A 578 29.15 -3.98 45.56
C LEU A 578 30.08 -4.80 46.48
N GLU A 579 31.32 -5.04 46.05
CA GLU A 579 32.27 -5.96 46.70
C GLU A 579 33.31 -5.29 47.61
N ASN A 580 33.55 -3.98 47.50
CA ASN A 580 34.64 -3.28 48.19
C ASN A 580 34.39 -3.20 49.71
N LYS A 581 35.32 -3.79 50.49
CA LYS A 581 35.29 -3.83 51.97
C LYS A 581 35.60 -2.49 52.65
N ASN A 582 36.30 -1.61 51.92
CA ASN A 582 36.76 -0.33 52.46
C ASN A 582 35.77 0.80 52.16
N LEU A 583 34.82 0.56 51.25
CA LEU A 583 33.84 1.55 50.80
C LEU A 583 32.83 1.91 51.89
N ILE A 584 32.32 0.91 52.61
CA ILE A 584 31.34 1.06 53.68
C ILE A 584 31.71 0.10 54.81
N SER A 585 31.92 0.63 56.01
CA SER A 585 32.06 -0.17 57.22
C SER A 585 31.08 0.35 58.27
N VAL A 586 30.05 -0.43 58.60
CA VAL A 586 29.15 -0.14 59.72
C VAL A 586 29.37 -1.16 60.81
N LYS A 587 29.76 -0.69 61.98
CA LYS A 587 29.95 -1.49 63.19
C LYS A 587 29.00 -1.00 64.27
N VAL A 588 28.22 -1.92 64.84
CA VAL A 588 27.50 -1.68 66.09
C VAL A 588 28.16 -2.54 67.15
N PHE A 589 28.55 -1.92 68.24
CA PHE A 589 29.08 -2.56 69.42
C PHE A 589 28.00 -2.57 70.50
N GLY A 590 27.94 -3.67 71.25
CA GLY A 590 27.15 -3.83 72.45
C GLY A 590 27.99 -3.65 73.71
N PRO A 591 27.48 -4.12 74.86
CA PRO A 591 28.17 -3.98 76.13
C PRO A 591 29.53 -4.64 76.09
N PHE A 592 30.53 -4.01 76.70
CA PHE A 592 31.92 -4.49 76.73
C PHE A 592 32.59 -4.56 75.34
N SER A 593 32.11 -3.81 74.35
CA SER A 593 32.68 -3.72 73.00
C SER A 593 32.52 -5.01 72.16
N VAL A 594 31.54 -5.85 72.47
CA VAL A 594 31.18 -6.99 71.61
C VAL A 594 30.61 -6.45 70.30
N VAL A 595 31.15 -6.87 69.15
CA VAL A 595 30.63 -6.50 67.84
C VAL A 595 29.28 -7.20 67.63
N LEU A 596 28.21 -6.42 67.64
CA LEU A 596 26.83 -6.89 67.45
C LEU A 596 26.39 -6.85 65.98
N LEU A 597 26.96 -5.92 65.18
CA LEU A 597 26.68 -5.78 63.75
C LEU A 597 27.97 -5.38 63.04
N ASN A 598 28.26 -6.02 61.91
CA ASN A 598 29.37 -5.66 61.03
C ASN A 598 28.89 -5.75 59.57
N ILE A 599 28.73 -4.60 58.92
CA ILE A 599 28.48 -4.49 57.48
C ILE A 599 29.78 -4.01 56.87
N GLU A 600 30.38 -4.79 55.99
CA GLU A 600 31.64 -4.43 55.32
C GLU A 600 31.44 -4.15 53.84
N LYS A 601 30.31 -4.56 53.25
CA LYS A 601 30.04 -4.42 51.81
C LYS A 601 28.60 -4.00 51.56
N VAL A 602 28.35 -3.39 50.39
CA VAL A 602 26.97 -3.10 49.93
C VAL A 602 26.17 -4.39 49.76
N TYR A 603 26.81 -5.50 49.37
CA TYR A 603 26.15 -6.81 49.34
C TYR A 603 25.54 -7.22 50.70
N ASP A 604 26.21 -6.91 51.81
CA ASP A 604 25.70 -7.24 53.13
C ASP A 604 24.43 -6.43 53.47
N ILE A 605 24.25 -5.25 52.85
CA ILE A 605 23.01 -4.44 52.92
C ILE A 605 21.91 -5.05 52.06
N LEU A 606 22.23 -5.57 50.87
CA LEU A 606 21.26 -6.19 49.98
C LEU A 606 20.71 -7.52 50.53
N GLU A 607 21.53 -8.27 51.28
CA GLU A 607 21.13 -9.51 51.95
C GLU A 607 20.39 -9.28 53.28
N MET A 608 20.47 -8.05 53.81
CA MET A 608 19.91 -7.65 55.11
C MET A 608 18.47 -8.09 55.35
N PRO A 609 17.52 -8.03 54.39
CA PRO A 609 16.14 -8.46 54.62
C PRO A 609 15.95 -9.97 54.89
N TYR A 610 16.96 -10.79 54.62
CA TYR A 610 16.91 -12.26 54.65
C TYR A 610 17.91 -12.92 55.59
N THR A 611 18.92 -12.18 56.05
CA THR A 611 19.76 -12.69 57.13
C THR A 611 18.89 -12.99 58.35
N SER A 612 19.00 -14.21 58.89
CA SER A 612 18.41 -14.63 60.19
C SER A 612 19.15 -14.02 61.39
N SER A 613 19.87 -12.92 61.15
CA SER A 613 20.94 -12.41 61.98
C SER A 613 20.44 -11.48 63.09
N PRO A 614 21.13 -11.43 64.25
CA PRO A 614 21.03 -10.36 65.24
C PRO A 614 20.92 -8.95 64.65
N LEU A 615 21.50 -8.72 63.45
CA LEU A 615 21.38 -7.51 62.65
C LEU A 615 19.94 -6.98 62.49
N LYS A 616 18.97 -7.84 62.12
CA LYS A 616 17.58 -7.42 61.87
C LYS A 616 16.90 -6.97 63.16
N TRP A 617 17.14 -7.70 64.25
CA TRP A 617 16.63 -7.37 65.59
C TRP A 617 17.27 -6.07 66.13
N ILE A 618 18.59 -5.91 65.98
CA ILE A 618 19.33 -4.69 66.33
C ILE A 618 18.80 -3.47 65.56
N LEU A 619 18.65 -3.58 64.25
CA LEU A 619 18.14 -2.48 63.41
C LEU A 619 16.68 -2.14 63.73
N GLN A 620 15.81 -3.13 63.96
CA GLN A 620 14.43 -2.89 64.40
C GLN A 620 14.37 -2.28 65.80
N THR A 621 15.32 -2.61 66.68
CA THR A 621 15.44 -2.02 68.02
C THR A 621 15.88 -0.55 67.96
N PHE A 622 16.81 -0.19 67.06
CA PHE A 622 17.37 1.17 66.96
C PHE A 622 16.60 2.13 66.06
N ALA A 623 15.87 1.65 65.06
CA ALA A 623 15.16 2.51 64.10
C ALA A 623 13.67 2.16 63.92
N LYS A 624 13.14 1.25 64.75
CA LYS A 624 11.71 0.89 64.88
C LYS A 624 10.99 0.80 63.53
N ASP A 625 9.87 1.51 63.39
CA ASP A 625 8.94 1.38 62.25
C ASP A 625 9.50 1.97 60.95
N LYS A 626 10.60 2.75 61.02
CA LYS A 626 11.18 3.46 59.86
C LYS A 626 12.05 2.56 58.97
N ILE A 627 12.55 1.44 59.48
CA ILE A 627 13.39 0.50 58.72
C ILE A 627 12.57 -0.48 57.88
N ASN A 628 11.40 -0.91 58.35
CA ASN A 628 10.58 -1.89 57.64
C ASN A 628 10.21 -1.47 56.20
N PRO A 629 9.85 -0.20 55.91
CA PRO A 629 9.64 0.27 54.55
C PRO A 629 10.90 0.18 53.66
N LEU A 630 12.09 0.44 54.21
CA LEU A 630 13.36 0.36 53.49
C LEU A 630 13.74 -1.09 53.19
N LEU A 631 13.60 -1.99 54.18
CA LEU A 631 13.79 -3.42 53.97
C LEU A 631 12.85 -3.98 52.91
N ASN A 632 11.59 -3.53 52.87
CA ASN A 632 10.64 -3.93 51.84
C ASN A 632 11.03 -3.41 50.44
N LYS A 633 11.63 -2.22 50.33
CA LYS A 633 12.19 -1.73 49.06
C LYS A 633 13.35 -2.61 48.59
N ILE A 634 14.28 -2.97 49.49
CA ILE A 634 15.39 -3.88 49.17
C ILE A 634 14.86 -5.26 48.76
N ARG A 635 13.86 -5.79 49.48
CA ARG A 635 13.17 -7.04 49.08
C ARG A 635 12.58 -6.94 47.68
N SER A 636 11.91 -5.84 47.35
CA SER A 636 11.34 -5.64 46.01
C SER A 636 12.41 -5.65 44.91
N VAL A 637 13.60 -5.09 45.16
CA VAL A 637 14.74 -5.17 44.24
C VAL A 637 15.18 -6.62 44.06
N ASN A 638 15.41 -7.35 45.16
CA ASN A 638 15.88 -8.74 45.11
C ASN A 638 14.84 -9.68 44.50
N GLN A 639 13.56 -9.49 44.82
CA GLN A 639 12.42 -10.14 44.17
C GLN A 639 12.42 -9.88 42.68
N THR A 640 12.71 -8.65 42.24
CA THR A 640 12.80 -8.33 40.81
C THR A 640 13.96 -9.06 40.14
N LEU A 641 15.12 -9.18 40.81
CA LEU A 641 16.25 -9.95 40.31
C LEU A 641 15.94 -11.45 40.20
N VAL A 642 15.29 -12.03 41.22
CA VAL A 642 14.81 -13.43 41.22
C VAL A 642 13.76 -13.66 40.13
N LYS A 643 12.76 -12.77 40.06
CA LYS A 643 11.64 -12.84 39.10
C LYS A 643 12.13 -12.88 37.66
N ASN A 644 13.22 -12.18 37.34
CA ASN A 644 13.84 -12.18 36.02
C ASN A 644 15.01 -13.19 35.90
N LYS A 645 15.30 -13.93 36.98
CA LYS A 645 16.38 -14.92 37.14
C LYS A 645 17.79 -14.38 36.87
N PHE A 646 18.06 -13.14 37.30
CA PHE A 646 19.44 -12.66 37.48
C PHE A 646 20.14 -13.44 38.60
N ILE A 647 19.36 -13.85 39.60
CA ILE A 647 19.72 -14.73 40.71
C ILE A 647 18.59 -15.76 40.90
N GLN A 648 18.86 -16.89 41.54
CA GLN A 648 17.89 -17.95 41.82
C GLN A 648 17.15 -17.73 43.14
N LYS A 649 17.85 -17.19 44.14
CA LYS A 649 17.32 -16.99 45.50
C LYS A 649 17.66 -15.60 46.00
N GLU A 650 16.73 -15.01 46.77
CA GLU A 650 16.90 -13.66 47.31
C GLU A 650 18.07 -13.59 48.30
N GLU A 651 18.38 -14.70 48.99
CA GLU A 651 19.44 -14.79 49.99
C GLU A 651 20.84 -14.99 49.42
N ARG A 652 20.97 -15.24 48.11
CA ARG A 652 22.27 -15.52 47.46
C ARG A 652 22.71 -14.42 46.51
N ILE A 653 22.19 -13.21 46.69
CA ILE A 653 22.47 -12.08 45.80
C ILE A 653 23.98 -11.79 45.68
N LYS A 654 24.75 -11.91 46.76
CA LYS A 654 26.21 -11.67 46.73
C LYS A 654 26.94 -12.64 45.82
N GLU A 655 26.67 -13.93 45.93
CA GLU A 655 27.34 -14.95 45.12
C GLU A 655 26.84 -14.95 43.68
N GLU A 656 25.52 -14.99 43.50
CA GLU A 656 24.91 -15.26 42.20
C GLU A 656 24.92 -14.01 41.30
N PHE A 657 24.72 -12.82 41.86
CA PHE A 657 24.73 -11.60 41.06
C PHE A 657 26.15 -11.18 40.66
N SER A 658 27.15 -11.30 41.54
CA SER A 658 28.57 -11.11 41.17
C SER A 658 28.98 -12.04 40.04
N LYS A 659 28.60 -13.33 40.13
CA LYS A 659 28.87 -14.31 39.08
C LYS A 659 28.17 -13.93 37.76
N TYR A 660 26.93 -13.46 37.84
CA TYR A 660 26.18 -12.96 36.69
C TYR A 660 26.91 -11.80 35.99
N LEU A 661 27.38 -10.79 36.74
CA LEU A 661 28.08 -9.63 36.18
C LEU A 661 29.38 -10.03 35.46
N ASN A 662 30.16 -10.96 36.03
CA ASN A 662 31.38 -11.48 35.37
C ASN A 662 31.04 -12.21 34.06
N ASN A 663 30.01 -13.06 34.08
CA ASN A 663 29.56 -13.78 32.90
C ASN A 663 29.07 -12.82 31.81
N LEU A 664 28.34 -11.75 32.21
CA LEU A 664 27.88 -10.71 31.28
C LEU A 664 29.06 -9.99 30.62
N GLN A 665 30.09 -9.59 31.38
CA GLN A 665 31.28 -8.94 30.83
C GLN A 665 32.01 -9.81 29.81
N GLU A 666 32.27 -11.07 30.14
CA GLU A 666 32.91 -12.00 29.20
C GLU A 666 32.06 -12.21 27.95
N HIS A 667 30.73 -12.24 28.11
CA HIS A 667 29.83 -12.37 26.97
C HIS A 667 29.81 -11.11 26.07
N LEU A 668 29.93 -9.91 26.62
CA LEU A 668 29.94 -8.67 25.83
C LEU A 668 31.12 -8.61 24.85
N LYS A 669 32.26 -9.26 25.14
CA LYS A 669 33.43 -9.30 24.24
C LYS A 669 33.11 -9.89 22.85
N ILE A 670 32.09 -10.74 22.74
CA ILE A 670 31.67 -11.33 21.46
C ILE A 670 31.14 -10.25 20.49
N TYR A 671 30.71 -9.10 21.01
CA TYR A 671 30.14 -8.01 20.22
C TYR A 671 31.17 -7.03 19.65
N ASN A 672 32.48 -7.19 19.93
CA ASN A 672 33.53 -6.23 19.56
C ASN A 672 33.57 -5.89 18.06
N SER A 673 33.44 -6.89 17.19
CA SER A 673 33.43 -6.71 15.74
C SER A 673 32.44 -7.69 15.12
N SER A 674 31.47 -7.19 14.34
CA SER A 674 30.49 -8.05 13.68
C SER A 674 30.60 -7.96 12.16
N SER A 675 31.34 -8.90 11.58
CA SER A 675 31.29 -9.16 10.13
C SER A 675 29.92 -9.71 9.69
N GLU A 676 29.16 -10.32 10.61
CA GLU A 676 27.81 -10.86 10.36
C GLU A 676 26.80 -9.77 9.95
N LEU A 677 27.07 -8.50 10.28
CA LEU A 677 26.22 -7.37 9.94
C LEU A 677 26.55 -6.75 8.57
N LYS A 678 27.48 -7.31 7.77
CA LYS A 678 27.72 -6.81 6.40
C LYS A 678 26.45 -6.95 5.56
N PHE A 679 25.96 -5.84 4.99
CA PHE A 679 24.69 -5.77 4.28
C PHE A 679 24.78 -4.87 3.05
N ASN A 680 24.26 -5.35 1.91
CA ASN A 680 24.18 -4.58 0.68
C ASN A 680 22.71 -4.34 0.34
N LEU A 681 22.24 -3.11 0.56
CA LEU A 681 20.83 -2.76 0.37
C LEU A 681 20.39 -2.88 -1.09
N SER A 682 21.24 -2.51 -2.05
CA SER A 682 20.91 -2.59 -3.48
C SER A 682 20.70 -4.05 -3.90
N GLU A 683 21.57 -4.97 -3.50
CA GLU A 683 21.40 -6.39 -3.83
C GLU A 683 20.13 -6.97 -3.19
N SER A 684 19.89 -6.66 -1.91
CA SER A 684 18.70 -7.14 -1.21
C SER A 684 17.39 -6.58 -1.76
N LEU A 685 17.40 -5.35 -2.29
CA LEU A 685 16.22 -4.76 -2.97
C LEU A 685 16.01 -5.34 -4.37
N TYR A 686 17.09 -5.72 -5.07
CA TYR A 686 16.98 -6.21 -6.45
C TYR A 686 16.68 -7.71 -6.54
N ASN A 687 17.43 -8.55 -5.81
CA ASN A 687 17.32 -10.03 -5.87
C ASN A 687 17.04 -10.69 -4.51
N GLY A 688 17.39 -10.04 -3.41
CA GLY A 688 17.28 -10.62 -2.06
C GLY A 688 15.93 -10.38 -1.39
N ASN A 689 15.91 -10.37 -0.07
CA ASN A 689 14.74 -9.99 0.71
C ASN A 689 15.22 -9.11 1.84
N VAL A 690 15.10 -7.79 1.70
CA VAL A 690 15.59 -6.82 2.71
C VAL A 690 15.15 -7.19 4.13
N ILE A 691 13.93 -7.69 4.31
CA ILE A 691 13.42 -8.06 5.63
C ILE A 691 14.21 -9.23 6.20
N LEU A 692 14.41 -10.31 5.43
CA LEU A 692 15.17 -11.47 5.89
C LEU A 692 16.66 -11.15 5.97
N ASP A 693 17.21 -10.54 4.92
CA ASP A 693 18.64 -10.26 4.76
C ASP A 693 19.17 -9.25 5.79
N PHE A 694 18.33 -8.33 6.27
CA PHE A 694 18.72 -7.31 7.24
C PHE A 694 18.25 -7.66 8.65
N VAL A 695 16.95 -7.93 8.85
CA VAL A 695 16.39 -8.10 10.19
C VAL A 695 16.92 -9.38 10.85
N TYR A 696 17.14 -10.45 10.10
CA TYR A 696 17.71 -11.67 10.70
C TYR A 696 19.14 -11.50 11.15
N LYS A 697 19.94 -10.72 10.42
CA LYS A 697 21.31 -10.40 10.84
C LYS A 697 21.30 -9.65 12.17
N TRP A 698 20.41 -8.68 12.34
CA TRP A 698 20.23 -7.98 13.61
C TRP A 698 19.68 -8.88 14.73
N ILE A 699 18.70 -9.74 14.45
CA ILE A 699 18.19 -10.69 15.46
C ILE A 699 19.30 -11.65 15.90
N ASN A 700 20.09 -12.18 14.94
CA ASN A 700 21.21 -13.07 15.22
C ASN A 700 22.30 -12.36 16.02
N PHE A 701 22.63 -11.14 15.63
CA PHE A 701 23.59 -10.30 16.33
C PHE A 701 23.14 -9.98 17.76
N LEU A 702 21.89 -9.56 17.98
CA LEU A 702 21.38 -9.22 19.32
C LEU A 702 21.21 -10.45 20.23
N LEU A 703 20.98 -11.63 19.66
CA LEU A 703 20.75 -12.88 20.37
C LEU A 703 21.85 -13.89 20.06
N GLN A 704 23.11 -13.52 20.27
CA GLN A 704 24.23 -14.44 20.10
C GLN A 704 24.23 -15.55 21.16
N LYS A 705 24.76 -16.73 20.80
CA LYS A 705 24.82 -17.94 21.65
C LYS A 705 23.45 -18.35 22.22
N THR A 706 22.41 -18.43 21.38
CA THR A 706 21.04 -18.79 21.80
C THR A 706 20.87 -20.19 22.38
N GLU A 707 21.81 -21.10 22.10
CA GLU A 707 21.79 -22.48 22.58
C GLU A 707 22.29 -22.61 24.02
N ASP A 708 22.97 -21.57 24.54
CA ASP A 708 23.40 -21.53 25.93
C ASP A 708 22.23 -21.17 26.85
N ASN A 709 21.76 -22.15 27.63
CA ASN A 709 20.69 -21.96 28.61
C ASN A 709 21.09 -21.04 29.77
N ASN A 710 22.39 -20.77 29.95
CA ASN A 710 22.94 -19.86 30.95
C ASN A 710 23.38 -18.51 30.36
N ASN A 711 22.90 -18.18 29.15
CA ASN A 711 23.28 -16.95 28.48
C ASN A 711 22.95 -15.70 29.34
N PRO A 712 23.94 -14.84 29.65
CA PRO A 712 23.76 -13.71 30.57
C PRO A 712 22.86 -12.58 30.02
N LEU A 713 22.49 -12.63 28.73
CA LEU A 713 21.50 -11.72 28.16
C LEU A 713 20.06 -12.14 28.49
N LEU A 714 19.82 -13.41 28.82
CA LEU A 714 18.46 -13.92 29.06
C LEU A 714 17.71 -13.17 30.18
N PRO A 715 18.31 -12.89 31.36
CA PRO A 715 17.65 -12.07 32.39
C PRO A 715 17.32 -10.64 31.93
N ILE A 716 18.21 -10.02 31.14
CA ILE A 716 18.00 -8.68 30.56
C ILE A 716 16.81 -8.71 29.59
N ILE A 717 16.78 -9.71 28.69
CA ILE A 717 15.70 -9.85 27.71
C ILE A 717 14.35 -10.07 28.41
N ARG A 718 14.27 -10.91 29.46
CA ARG A 718 13.05 -11.10 30.26
C ARG A 718 12.51 -9.79 30.82
N LEU A 719 13.40 -8.96 31.36
CA LEU A 719 13.08 -7.66 31.93
C LEU A 719 12.53 -6.71 30.87
N VAL A 720 13.22 -6.59 29.73
CA VAL A 720 12.85 -5.67 28.63
C VAL A 720 11.50 -6.04 28.01
N ILE A 721 11.27 -7.32 27.72
CA ILE A 721 10.03 -7.78 27.08
C ILE A 721 8.90 -8.04 28.09
N LYS A 722 9.18 -7.91 29.39
CA LYS A 722 8.27 -8.19 30.50
C LYS A 722 7.68 -9.61 30.46
N ASN A 723 8.49 -10.62 30.10
CA ASN A 723 8.08 -12.03 30.04
C ASN A 723 9.00 -12.92 30.88
N GLN A 724 8.54 -13.28 32.07
CA GLN A 724 9.33 -14.06 33.05
C GLN A 724 9.42 -15.55 32.70
N ASN A 725 8.44 -16.04 31.92
CA ASN A 725 8.35 -17.45 31.53
C ASN A 725 9.25 -17.79 30.34
N LEU A 726 10.02 -16.83 29.79
CA LEU A 726 10.97 -17.12 28.72
C LEU A 726 12.09 -18.03 29.24
N GLU A 727 12.18 -19.26 28.77
CA GLU A 727 13.14 -20.25 29.29
C GLU A 727 14.55 -20.09 28.71
N ASN A 728 14.66 -19.77 27.42
CA ASN A 728 15.94 -19.59 26.72
C ASN A 728 15.83 -18.53 25.62
N LEU A 729 16.97 -18.09 25.09
CA LEU A 729 17.00 -17.10 24.01
C LEU A 729 16.57 -17.68 22.66
N LYS A 730 16.66 -19.00 22.48
CA LYS A 730 16.19 -19.67 21.26
C LYS A 730 14.67 -19.48 21.06
N ALA A 731 13.87 -19.59 22.11
CA ALA A 731 12.42 -19.40 22.05
C ALA A 731 12.03 -17.97 21.61
N ILE A 732 12.72 -16.93 22.10
CA ILE A 732 12.45 -15.56 21.67
C ILE A 732 12.96 -15.31 20.24
N LYS A 733 14.12 -15.87 19.87
CA LYS A 733 14.64 -15.82 18.51
C LYS A 733 13.69 -16.48 17.51
N GLU A 734 13.18 -17.66 17.80
CA GLU A 734 12.19 -18.37 16.98
C GLU A 734 10.86 -17.61 16.90
N LYS A 735 10.40 -17.01 18.02
CA LYS A 735 9.21 -16.15 18.02
C LYS A 735 9.39 -14.91 17.15
N TRP A 736 10.55 -14.26 17.20
CA TRP A 736 10.85 -13.10 16.36
C TRP A 736 11.01 -13.51 14.90
N ASN A 737 11.77 -14.56 14.62
CA ASN A 737 11.96 -15.11 13.29
C ASN A 737 10.63 -15.53 12.65
N SER A 738 9.77 -16.26 13.37
CA SER A 738 8.45 -16.68 12.86
C SER A 738 7.54 -15.48 12.56
N LYS A 739 7.56 -14.43 13.40
CA LYS A 739 6.81 -13.19 13.15
C LYS A 739 7.31 -12.48 11.89
N ILE A 740 8.63 -12.40 11.72
CA ILE A 740 9.26 -11.80 10.54
C ILE A 740 9.00 -12.64 9.28
N GLN A 741 9.12 -13.97 9.35
CA GLN A 741 8.76 -14.89 8.27
C GLN A 741 7.28 -14.76 7.87
N SER A 742 6.38 -14.64 8.84
CA SER A 742 4.96 -14.41 8.59
C SER A 742 4.76 -13.09 7.83
N PHE A 743 5.48 -12.04 8.19
CA PHE A 743 5.45 -10.76 7.50
C PHE A 743 6.05 -10.84 6.09
N ALA A 744 7.23 -11.44 5.94
CA ALA A 744 7.89 -11.66 4.65
C ALA A 744 7.02 -12.48 3.69
N LYS A 745 6.35 -13.54 4.18
CA LYS A 745 5.41 -14.35 3.38
C LYS A 745 4.24 -13.53 2.84
N LYS A 746 3.74 -12.53 3.59
CA LYS A 746 2.63 -11.68 3.12
C LYS A 746 3.02 -10.80 1.93
N ILE A 747 4.31 -10.53 1.76
CA ILE A 747 4.85 -9.69 0.68
C ILE A 747 5.77 -10.46 -0.27
N GLN A 748 5.75 -11.80 -0.24
CA GLN A 748 6.70 -12.65 -0.97
C GLN A 748 6.76 -12.36 -2.48
N ASP A 749 5.62 -12.01 -3.06
CA ASP A 749 5.47 -11.65 -4.49
C ASP A 749 6.04 -10.25 -4.83
N PHE A 750 6.35 -9.45 -3.80
CA PHE A 750 6.82 -8.06 -3.88
C PHE A 750 8.11 -7.82 -3.10
N GLU A 751 8.81 -8.87 -2.68
CA GLU A 751 9.94 -8.74 -1.74
C GLU A 751 11.16 -8.06 -2.39
N ASN A 752 11.27 -8.11 -3.72
CA ASN A 752 12.34 -7.51 -4.51
C ASN A 752 11.92 -7.24 -5.96
N ILE A 753 12.75 -6.48 -6.67
CA ILE A 753 12.52 -6.06 -8.06
C ILE A 753 12.46 -7.26 -9.02
N SER A 754 13.35 -8.25 -8.89
CA SER A 754 13.37 -9.42 -9.77
C SER A 754 12.10 -10.28 -9.66
N LYS A 755 11.53 -10.43 -8.46
CA LYS A 755 10.24 -11.13 -8.29
C LYS A 755 9.08 -10.35 -8.89
N ILE A 756 9.05 -9.02 -8.73
CA ILE A 756 8.03 -8.19 -9.37
C ILE A 756 8.15 -8.28 -10.90
N ARG A 757 9.37 -8.26 -11.43
CA ARG A 757 9.67 -8.45 -12.86
C ARG A 757 9.09 -9.76 -13.39
N ASP A 758 9.30 -10.85 -12.65
CA ASP A 758 8.95 -12.21 -13.06
C ASP A 758 7.51 -12.60 -12.68
N LEU A 759 6.81 -11.73 -11.94
CA LEU A 759 5.43 -11.95 -11.54
C LEU A 759 4.54 -12.06 -12.79
N LYS A 760 4.02 -13.26 -13.01
CA LYS A 760 3.06 -13.53 -14.08
C LYS A 760 1.67 -13.11 -13.64
N ILE A 761 1.06 -12.24 -14.42
CA ILE A 761 -0.34 -11.89 -14.22
C ILE A 761 -1.18 -12.95 -14.92
N ALA A 762 -1.65 -13.92 -14.13
CA ALA A 762 -2.65 -14.88 -14.58
C ALA A 762 -4.01 -14.17 -14.65
N LEU A 763 -4.45 -13.90 -15.87
CA LEU A 763 -5.77 -13.35 -16.13
C LEU A 763 -6.76 -14.51 -16.32
N PRO A 764 -8.01 -14.42 -15.81
CA PRO A 764 -8.93 -15.56 -15.89
C PRO A 764 -9.22 -15.96 -17.35
N GLU A 765 -9.05 -17.23 -17.69
CA GLU A 765 -9.26 -17.71 -19.07
C GLU A 765 -10.64 -17.38 -19.63
N LEU A 766 -11.68 -17.44 -18.78
CA LEU A 766 -13.04 -17.07 -19.15
C LEU A 766 -13.17 -15.60 -19.58
N LEU A 767 -12.39 -14.71 -18.98
CA LEU A 767 -12.34 -13.30 -19.32
C LEU A 767 -11.56 -13.08 -20.62
N LEU A 768 -10.41 -13.73 -20.72
CA LEU A 768 -9.57 -13.64 -21.90
C LEU A 768 -10.29 -14.17 -23.15
N LYS A 769 -10.99 -15.31 -23.03
CA LYS A 769 -11.82 -15.89 -24.09
C LYS A 769 -12.99 -14.99 -24.47
N GLN A 770 -13.66 -14.38 -23.48
CA GLN A 770 -14.77 -13.45 -23.75
C GLN A 770 -14.32 -12.21 -24.53
N PHE A 771 -13.13 -11.70 -24.24
CA PHE A 771 -12.57 -10.52 -24.91
C PHE A 771 -11.65 -10.85 -26.08
N LYS A 772 -11.41 -12.14 -26.40
CA LYS A 772 -10.45 -12.61 -27.42
C LYS A 772 -9.03 -12.03 -27.22
N ILE A 773 -8.58 -11.97 -25.97
CA ILE A 773 -7.27 -11.43 -25.54
C ILE A 773 -6.43 -12.47 -24.79
N GLU A 774 -6.59 -13.76 -25.13
CA GLU A 774 -5.86 -14.90 -24.53
C GLU A 774 -4.34 -14.73 -24.57
N SER A 775 -3.83 -13.96 -25.52
CA SER A 775 -2.42 -13.59 -25.64
C SER A 775 -1.88 -12.79 -24.46
N LEU A 776 -2.74 -12.18 -23.63
CA LEU A 776 -2.35 -11.48 -22.41
C LEU A 776 -2.23 -12.40 -21.19
N ASN A 777 -2.64 -13.68 -21.30
CA ASN A 777 -2.51 -14.61 -20.18
C ASN A 777 -1.04 -14.88 -19.86
N ASN A 778 -0.73 -15.05 -18.58
CA ASN A 778 0.60 -15.44 -18.11
C ASN A 778 1.74 -14.52 -18.57
N LYS A 779 1.42 -13.30 -19.02
CA LYS A 779 2.42 -12.27 -19.28
C LYS A 779 3.00 -11.80 -17.96
N THR A 780 4.30 -11.57 -17.94
CA THR A 780 4.96 -10.97 -16.78
C THR A 780 4.58 -9.49 -16.66
N VAL A 781 4.74 -8.89 -15.48
CA VAL A 781 4.56 -7.44 -15.27
C VAL A 781 5.38 -6.64 -16.29
N VAL A 782 6.63 -7.04 -16.55
CA VAL A 782 7.47 -6.38 -17.56
C VAL A 782 6.85 -6.46 -18.95
N GLN A 783 6.41 -7.64 -19.39
CA GLN A 783 5.81 -7.79 -20.72
C GLN A 783 4.54 -6.94 -20.87
N LEU A 784 3.75 -6.80 -19.81
CA LEU A 784 2.57 -5.94 -19.81
C LEU A 784 2.93 -4.46 -19.87
N LEU A 785 3.95 -4.05 -19.11
CA LEU A 785 4.47 -2.68 -19.15
C LEU A 785 5.10 -2.35 -20.51
N GLU A 786 5.76 -3.30 -21.19
CA GLU A 786 6.28 -3.10 -22.56
C GLU A 786 5.16 -2.86 -23.56
N ILE A 787 4.08 -3.64 -23.46
CA ILE A 787 2.90 -3.48 -24.31
C ILE A 787 2.28 -2.10 -24.08
N LEU A 788 2.09 -1.70 -22.81
CA LEU A 788 1.56 -0.38 -22.46
C LEU A 788 2.49 0.75 -22.91
N ALA A 789 3.79 0.66 -22.63
CA ALA A 789 4.80 1.64 -23.01
C ALA A 789 4.78 1.89 -24.52
N LYS A 790 4.76 0.84 -25.33
CA LYS A 790 4.68 0.95 -26.79
C LYS A 790 3.47 1.77 -27.22
N TYR A 791 2.29 1.49 -26.66
CA TYR A 791 1.07 2.18 -27.03
C TYR A 791 1.03 3.64 -26.55
N PHE A 792 1.51 3.91 -25.35
CA PHE A 792 1.65 5.27 -24.83
C PHE A 792 2.65 6.09 -25.67
N ASN A 793 3.81 5.53 -25.98
CA ASN A 793 4.84 6.19 -26.79
C ASN A 793 4.35 6.46 -28.22
N ASP A 794 3.67 5.50 -28.87
CA ASP A 794 3.07 5.68 -30.20
C ASP A 794 2.07 6.85 -30.21
N TYR A 795 1.23 6.95 -29.16
CA TYR A 795 0.26 8.05 -29.03
C TYR A 795 0.94 9.40 -28.81
N LEU A 796 1.90 9.46 -27.88
CA LEU A 796 2.61 10.69 -27.54
C LEU A 796 3.48 11.20 -28.70
N THR A 797 4.02 10.30 -29.54
CA THR A 797 4.72 10.69 -30.77
C THR A 797 3.81 11.46 -31.73
N LYS A 798 2.53 11.06 -31.82
CA LYS A 798 1.52 11.74 -32.66
C LYS A 798 0.95 12.99 -31.99
N TYR A 799 0.96 13.05 -30.66
CA TYR A 799 0.43 14.17 -29.86
C TYR A 799 1.45 14.65 -28.80
N PRO A 800 2.59 15.24 -29.22
CA PRO A 800 3.74 15.49 -28.35
C PRO A 800 3.46 16.47 -27.21
N ASN A 801 2.46 17.34 -27.37
CA ASN A 801 2.08 18.34 -26.36
C ASN A 801 1.06 17.83 -25.33
N ARG A 802 0.69 16.53 -25.37
CA ARG A 802 -0.26 15.95 -24.41
C ARG A 802 0.48 15.19 -23.31
N SER A 803 0.37 15.62 -22.06
CA SER A 803 0.75 14.79 -20.91
C SER A 803 -0.45 13.93 -20.49
N ILE A 804 -0.25 12.63 -20.25
CA ILE A 804 -1.30 11.77 -19.69
C ILE A 804 -1.01 11.58 -18.20
N GLY A 805 -1.69 12.37 -17.39
CA GLY A 805 -1.58 12.33 -15.94
C GLY A 805 -2.55 11.35 -15.30
N LEU A 806 -2.17 10.76 -14.17
CA LEU A 806 -3.12 10.13 -13.25
C LEU A 806 -3.01 10.78 -11.88
N ASN A 807 -4.11 11.31 -11.37
CA ASN A 807 -4.12 11.87 -10.03
C ASN A 807 -4.03 10.73 -8.99
N ILE A 808 -3.04 10.74 -8.10
CA ILE A 808 -2.90 9.68 -7.09
C ILE A 808 -4.04 9.75 -6.06
N SER A 809 -4.43 10.97 -5.67
CA SER A 809 -5.49 11.18 -4.67
C SER A 809 -6.81 10.54 -5.06
N SER A 810 -7.05 10.44 -6.36
CA SER A 810 -8.17 9.73 -6.96
C SER A 810 -8.15 8.23 -6.63
N ILE A 811 -7.00 7.56 -6.71
CA ILE A 811 -6.85 6.16 -6.28
C ILE A 811 -7.06 6.03 -4.77
N GLY A 812 -6.46 6.93 -3.98
CA GLY A 812 -6.64 6.94 -2.51
C GLY A 812 -8.10 7.11 -2.09
N LYS A 813 -8.83 8.00 -2.76
CA LYS A 813 -10.26 8.22 -2.56
C LYS A 813 -11.08 6.97 -2.93
N ILE A 814 -10.77 6.27 -4.02
CA ILE A 814 -11.41 4.98 -4.38
C ILE A 814 -11.25 3.95 -3.27
N LEU A 815 -10.02 3.74 -2.82
CA LEU A 815 -9.74 2.75 -1.78
C LEU A 815 -10.43 3.12 -0.46
N THR A 816 -10.48 4.40 -0.11
CA THR A 816 -11.22 4.91 1.05
C THR A 816 -12.73 4.70 0.91
N ALA A 817 -13.33 5.02 -0.23
CA ALA A 817 -14.77 4.79 -0.47
C ALA A 817 -15.13 3.30 -0.44
N LEU A 818 -14.31 2.43 -1.05
CA LEU A 818 -14.52 0.98 -1.03
C LEU A 818 -14.49 0.40 0.39
N THR A 819 -13.82 1.07 1.32
CA THR A 819 -13.73 0.66 2.73
C THR A 819 -14.71 1.36 3.65
N THR A 820 -15.53 2.28 3.12
CA THR A 820 -16.59 2.96 3.87
C THR A 820 -17.60 1.93 4.36
N LYS A 821 -17.89 1.97 5.66
CA LYS A 821 -18.84 1.08 6.30
C LYS A 821 -20.24 1.66 6.24
N VAL A 822 -21.23 0.81 6.01
CA VAL A 822 -22.64 1.15 6.03
C VAL A 822 -23.41 0.20 6.94
N GLY A 823 -24.37 0.75 7.66
CA GLY A 823 -25.38 0.00 8.41
C GLY A 823 -26.75 0.28 7.82
N VAL A 824 -27.62 -0.73 7.79
CA VAL A 824 -29.01 -0.59 7.36
C VAL A 824 -29.87 -1.01 8.54
N GLU A 825 -30.80 -0.16 8.95
CA GLU A 825 -31.77 -0.45 10.00
C GLU A 825 -33.11 -0.74 9.34
N TYR A 826 -33.72 -1.89 9.62
CA TYR A 826 -35.08 -2.21 9.17
C TYR A 826 -36.10 -1.63 10.15
N LYS A 827 -37.36 -1.47 9.71
CA LYS A 827 -38.46 -1.17 10.64
C LYS A 827 -38.46 -2.17 11.80
N LYS A 828 -38.73 -1.70 13.02
CA LYS A 828 -38.63 -2.46 14.28
C LYS A 828 -39.27 -3.85 14.22
N GLU A 829 -40.43 -3.97 13.57
CA GLU A 829 -41.19 -5.22 13.41
C GLU A 829 -40.51 -6.26 12.48
N LEU A 830 -39.63 -5.80 11.60
CA LEU A 830 -38.93 -6.59 10.58
C LEU A 830 -37.43 -6.73 10.86
N GLN A 831 -36.95 -6.22 12.00
CA GLN A 831 -35.52 -6.20 12.35
C GLN A 831 -34.86 -7.59 12.32
N LYS A 832 -35.60 -8.65 12.66
CA LYS A 832 -35.12 -10.04 12.62
C LYS A 832 -34.84 -10.57 11.20
N TYR A 833 -35.32 -9.87 10.17
CA TYR A 833 -35.13 -10.19 8.76
C TYR A 833 -34.11 -9.27 8.08
N ASP A 834 -33.45 -8.40 8.85
CA ASP A 834 -32.36 -7.58 8.34
C ASP A 834 -31.20 -8.48 7.90
N PHE A 835 -30.91 -8.47 6.61
CA PHE A 835 -29.85 -9.23 5.97
C PHE A 835 -28.42 -8.82 6.43
N MET A 836 -28.28 -7.67 7.09
CA MET A 836 -27.03 -7.22 7.71
C MET A 836 -26.92 -7.64 9.18
N TYR A 837 -28.00 -8.20 9.75
CA TYR A 837 -28.10 -8.61 11.15
C TYR A 837 -27.46 -9.99 11.37
N ASN A 838 -26.49 -10.05 12.29
CA ASN A 838 -26.02 -11.31 12.85
C ASN A 838 -26.53 -11.43 14.29
N LYS A 839 -27.07 -12.59 14.68
CA LYS A 839 -27.80 -12.79 15.95
C LYS A 839 -26.94 -12.67 17.23
N LEU A 840 -25.63 -12.48 17.09
CA LEU A 840 -24.65 -12.38 18.19
C LEU A 840 -24.34 -10.90 18.46
N SER A 841 -24.79 -10.38 19.61
CA SER A 841 -24.84 -8.94 19.95
C SER A 841 -23.51 -8.21 20.08
N ASP A 842 -22.38 -8.91 20.01
CA ASP A 842 -21.05 -8.31 20.27
C ASP A 842 -20.23 -8.10 18.98
N GLN A 843 -20.80 -8.40 17.80
CA GLN A 843 -20.11 -8.25 16.52
C GLN A 843 -20.55 -6.99 15.75
N ASP A 844 -19.60 -6.31 15.12
CA ASP A 844 -19.85 -5.15 14.26
C ASP A 844 -20.70 -5.55 13.03
N ASN A 845 -21.99 -5.20 13.05
CA ASN A 845 -22.96 -5.50 11.98
C ASN A 845 -22.78 -4.64 10.71
N ARG A 846 -21.88 -3.66 10.72
CA ARG A 846 -21.60 -2.80 9.57
C ARG A 846 -20.79 -3.56 8.52
N LYS A 847 -21.12 -3.40 7.23
CA LYS A 847 -20.34 -3.94 6.10
C LYS A 847 -19.82 -2.83 5.22
N THR A 848 -18.81 -3.11 4.41
CA THR A 848 -18.36 -2.19 3.36
C THR A 848 -19.47 -1.89 2.37
N ILE A 849 -19.47 -0.68 1.80
CA ILE A 849 -20.50 -0.16 0.88
C ILE A 849 -20.75 -1.11 -0.30
N LEU A 850 -19.68 -1.71 -0.82
CA LEU A 850 -19.73 -2.68 -1.91
C LEU A 850 -20.40 -3.99 -1.49
N LYS A 851 -20.17 -4.45 -0.25
CA LYS A 851 -20.82 -5.65 0.30
C LYS A 851 -22.30 -5.41 0.51
N ALA A 852 -22.68 -4.25 1.02
CA ALA A 852 -24.08 -3.86 1.14
C ALA A 852 -24.77 -3.74 -0.23
N LEU A 853 -24.12 -3.12 -1.23
CA LEU A 853 -24.64 -3.03 -2.60
C LEU A 853 -24.83 -4.42 -3.23
N ALA A 854 -23.85 -5.31 -3.10
CA ALA A 854 -23.90 -6.67 -3.65
C ALA A 854 -25.09 -7.48 -3.10
N TYR A 855 -25.38 -7.36 -1.80
CA TYR A 855 -26.57 -7.98 -1.21
C TYR A 855 -27.89 -7.30 -1.62
N GLY A 856 -27.89 -5.98 -1.77
CA GLY A 856 -29.09 -5.20 -2.09
C GLY A 856 -29.70 -5.54 -3.46
N PHE A 857 -28.88 -5.92 -4.45
CA PHE A 857 -29.33 -6.27 -5.81
C PHE A 857 -30.28 -7.48 -5.89
N ASP A 858 -30.38 -8.30 -4.84
CA ASP A 858 -31.04 -9.62 -4.87
C ASP A 858 -32.45 -9.66 -4.28
N THR A 859 -33.00 -8.52 -3.83
CA THR A 859 -33.95 -8.56 -2.72
C THR A 859 -35.43 -8.36 -3.08
N HIS A 860 -35.78 -7.58 -4.12
CA HIS A 860 -37.15 -7.46 -4.68
C HIS A 860 -37.20 -6.52 -5.91
N ASP A 861 -38.16 -6.71 -6.81
CA ASP A 861 -38.54 -5.77 -7.89
C ASP A 861 -39.65 -4.84 -7.38
N ASN A 862 -39.43 -3.53 -7.45
CA ASN A 862 -40.36 -2.52 -6.95
C ASN A 862 -41.14 -1.82 -8.08
N SER A 863 -41.04 -2.28 -9.33
CA SER A 863 -41.80 -1.70 -10.45
C SER A 863 -43.32 -1.76 -10.26
N SER A 864 -43.80 -2.57 -9.30
CA SER A 864 -45.21 -2.71 -8.89
C SER A 864 -45.59 -2.00 -7.57
N ASP A 865 -44.65 -1.37 -6.86
CA ASP A 865 -44.84 -0.74 -5.53
C ASP A 865 -45.57 0.63 -5.59
N VAL A 866 -46.48 0.81 -6.55
CA VAL A 866 -47.21 2.06 -6.81
C VAL A 866 -48.56 2.11 -6.07
N SER A 867 -49.03 0.99 -5.51
CA SER A 867 -50.30 0.87 -4.78
C SER A 867 -50.10 0.45 -3.31
N LYS A 868 -51.05 0.81 -2.43
CA LYS A 868 -51.03 0.41 -1.01
C LYS A 868 -51.00 -1.12 -0.81
N ASP A 869 -51.58 -1.88 -1.73
CA ASP A 869 -51.63 -3.35 -1.66
C ASP A 869 -50.29 -4.01 -2.00
N ALA A 870 -49.45 -3.38 -2.81
CA ALA A 870 -48.11 -3.88 -3.14
C ALA A 870 -47.19 -3.90 -1.90
N LEU A 871 -47.32 -2.92 -1.00
CA LEU A 871 -46.59 -2.86 0.27
C LEU A 871 -46.89 -4.03 1.21
N VAL A 872 -48.11 -4.61 1.13
CA VAL A 872 -48.55 -5.73 1.98
C VAL A 872 -47.96 -7.07 1.51
N HIS A 873 -47.65 -7.19 0.21
CA HIS A 873 -47.14 -8.42 -0.41
C HIS A 873 -45.61 -8.46 -0.51
N ARG A 874 -44.92 -7.42 0.01
CA ARG A 874 -43.47 -7.36 0.00
C ARG A 874 -42.87 -8.45 0.92
N PRO A 875 -41.90 -9.26 0.45
CA PRO A 875 -41.20 -10.23 1.30
C PRO A 875 -40.60 -9.58 2.55
N LYS A 876 -40.62 -10.26 3.69
CA LYS A 876 -40.14 -9.70 4.97
C LYS A 876 -38.63 -9.44 4.96
N GLU A 877 -37.91 -10.27 4.21
CA GLU A 877 -36.47 -10.20 3.94
C GLU A 877 -36.10 -9.11 2.91
N SER A 878 -37.10 -8.46 2.28
CA SER A 878 -36.86 -7.46 1.24
C SER A 878 -36.03 -6.28 1.77
N TYR A 879 -35.02 -5.89 0.99
CA TYR A 879 -34.17 -4.74 1.28
C TYR A 879 -34.92 -3.42 1.26
N TYR A 880 -36.09 -3.38 0.62
CA TYR A 880 -37.02 -2.25 0.67
C TYR A 880 -37.73 -2.13 2.03
N ASN A 881 -37.45 -2.97 3.03
CA ASN A 881 -37.98 -2.82 4.40
C ASN A 881 -37.10 -1.96 5.33
N TRP A 882 -36.04 -1.36 4.79
CA TRP A 882 -35.20 -0.40 5.51
C TRP A 882 -36.00 0.82 6.02
N ASP A 883 -35.57 1.32 7.18
CA ASP A 883 -36.03 2.54 7.85
C ASP A 883 -34.93 3.62 7.84
N LYS A 884 -33.68 3.22 8.14
CA LYS A 884 -32.51 4.11 8.11
C LYS A 884 -31.32 3.47 7.44
N ILE A 885 -30.49 4.31 6.82
CA ILE A 885 -29.16 3.91 6.30
C ILE A 885 -28.11 4.82 6.94
N HIS A 886 -27.12 4.21 7.56
CA HIS A 886 -26.03 4.86 8.29
C HIS A 886 -24.72 4.76 7.50
N PHE A 887 -24.12 5.88 7.12
CA PHE A 887 -22.82 5.98 6.46
C PHE A 887 -21.74 6.36 7.45
N TYR A 888 -20.73 5.50 7.61
CA TYR A 888 -19.56 5.74 8.45
C TYR A 888 -18.38 6.12 7.55
N THR A 889 -18.37 7.38 7.12
CA THR A 889 -17.33 7.94 6.24
C THR A 889 -16.05 8.25 7.03
N ASN A 890 -14.89 8.16 6.36
CA ASN A 890 -13.57 8.52 6.90
C ASN A 890 -13.17 7.89 8.25
N GLY A 891 -13.77 6.74 8.62
CA GLY A 891 -13.50 6.10 9.91
C GLY A 891 -14.12 6.83 11.11
N SER A 892 -15.05 7.75 10.88
CA SER A 892 -15.86 8.38 11.94
C SER A 892 -16.70 7.32 12.66
N ASN A 893 -16.78 7.43 13.98
CA ASN A 893 -17.73 6.65 14.79
C ASN A 893 -19.17 7.22 14.71
N ILE A 894 -19.31 8.45 14.22
CA ILE A 894 -20.61 9.13 14.01
C ILE A 894 -21.02 8.93 12.56
N ALA A 895 -22.20 8.34 12.34
CA ALA A 895 -22.72 8.08 11.00
C ALA A 895 -23.57 9.22 10.46
N TYR A 896 -23.39 9.54 9.18
CA TYR A 896 -24.40 10.28 8.42
C TYR A 896 -25.60 9.36 8.18
N THR A 897 -26.77 9.74 8.70
CA THR A 897 -27.96 8.87 8.68
C THR A 897 -29.01 9.43 7.73
N VAL A 898 -29.41 8.62 6.75
CA VAL A 898 -30.53 8.92 5.87
C VAL A 898 -31.75 8.18 6.40
N ASN A 899 -32.78 8.93 6.79
CA ASN A 899 -34.07 8.38 7.19
C ASN A 899 -34.98 8.25 5.98
N ARG A 900 -35.70 7.14 5.87
CA ARG A 900 -36.65 6.93 4.78
C ARG A 900 -37.75 7.98 4.74
N THR A 901 -38.20 8.46 5.90
CA THR A 901 -39.23 9.51 6.03
C THR A 901 -38.84 10.83 5.37
N ASN A 902 -37.55 11.06 5.12
CA ASN A 902 -37.05 12.28 4.48
C ASN A 902 -37.11 12.22 2.94
N LEU A 903 -37.47 11.07 2.34
CA LEU A 903 -37.65 10.91 0.90
C LEU A 903 -39.07 11.38 0.51
N LYS A 904 -39.22 12.59 -0.04
CA LYS A 904 -40.51 13.14 -0.50
C LYS A 904 -41.14 12.23 -1.56
N ASN A 905 -42.29 11.60 -1.26
CA ASN A 905 -43.28 10.94 -2.15
C ASN A 905 -42.80 10.07 -3.35
N ASP A 906 -41.50 9.88 -3.55
CA ASP A 906 -40.92 9.08 -4.62
C ASP A 906 -40.76 7.64 -4.11
N LEU A 907 -41.86 6.89 -4.12
CA LEU A 907 -41.90 5.47 -3.73
C LEU A 907 -40.97 4.59 -4.59
N SER A 908 -40.47 5.11 -5.72
CA SER A 908 -39.50 4.43 -6.59
C SER A 908 -38.05 4.47 -6.10
N TYR A 909 -37.74 5.26 -5.05
CA TYR A 909 -36.38 5.50 -4.60
C TYR A 909 -35.79 4.27 -3.88
N SER A 910 -35.06 3.45 -4.63
CA SER A 910 -34.40 2.24 -4.12
C SER A 910 -33.29 2.56 -3.11
N PRO A 911 -33.16 1.82 -1.99
CA PRO A 911 -32.03 1.97 -1.05
C PRO A 911 -30.66 1.79 -1.72
N LEU A 912 -30.57 1.15 -2.89
CA LEU A 912 -29.35 1.09 -3.70
C LEU A 912 -28.86 2.47 -4.14
N HIS A 913 -29.76 3.43 -4.39
CA HIS A 913 -29.41 4.81 -4.72
C HIS A 913 -28.70 5.50 -3.55
N ILE A 914 -29.27 5.34 -2.35
CA ILE A 914 -28.69 5.89 -1.13
C ILE A 914 -27.36 5.19 -0.84
N LEU A 915 -27.28 3.86 -0.93
CA LEU A 915 -26.02 3.10 -0.78
C LEU A 915 -24.94 3.50 -1.78
N PHE A 916 -25.29 3.82 -3.02
CA PHE A 916 -24.34 4.38 -3.97
C PHE A 916 -23.92 5.80 -3.56
N GLY A 917 -24.72 6.47 -2.75
CA GLY A 917 -24.46 7.80 -2.22
C GLY A 917 -25.13 8.91 -3.00
N ILE A 918 -26.24 8.64 -3.68
CA ILE A 918 -27.03 9.68 -4.36
C ILE A 918 -27.88 10.38 -3.30
N ASN A 919 -27.86 11.72 -3.26
CA ASN A 919 -28.73 12.44 -2.36
C ASN A 919 -30.22 12.24 -2.75
N PRO A 920 -31.14 12.27 -1.77
CA PRO A 920 -32.59 12.17 -2.00
C PRO A 920 -33.14 13.02 -3.16
N ASP A 921 -32.61 14.23 -3.34
CA ASP A 921 -33.00 15.18 -4.37
C ASP A 921 -32.39 14.90 -5.76
N LYS A 922 -31.53 13.88 -5.88
CA LYS A 922 -30.80 13.46 -7.08
C LYS A 922 -29.93 14.57 -7.70
N THR A 923 -29.59 15.62 -6.94
CA THR A 923 -28.79 16.76 -7.45
C THR A 923 -27.29 16.60 -7.18
N SER A 924 -26.93 15.79 -6.19
CA SER A 924 -25.56 15.67 -5.68
C SER A 924 -25.31 14.29 -5.08
N TYR A 925 -24.04 13.99 -4.78
CA TYR A 925 -23.66 12.79 -4.05
C TYR A 925 -23.38 13.12 -2.57
N ILE A 926 -23.70 12.19 -1.67
CA ILE A 926 -23.28 12.20 -0.26
C ILE A 926 -21.75 12.18 -0.23
N LYS A 927 -21.13 13.14 0.46
CA LYS A 927 -19.67 13.24 0.54
C LYS A 927 -19.02 11.92 0.97
N ASP A 928 -17.91 11.59 0.32
CA ASP A 928 -17.08 10.39 0.53
C ASP A 928 -17.79 9.04 0.28
N SER A 929 -19.01 9.06 -0.26
CA SER A 929 -19.68 7.86 -0.79
C SER A 929 -19.01 7.35 -2.08
N LEU A 930 -19.37 6.12 -2.49
CA LEU A 930 -18.89 5.55 -3.74
C LEU A 930 -19.22 6.44 -4.95
N GLY A 931 -20.44 6.98 -5.01
CA GLY A 931 -20.91 7.88 -6.05
C GLY A 931 -20.16 9.21 -6.05
N TYR A 932 -19.89 9.78 -4.88
CA TYR A 932 -19.08 10.99 -4.76
C TYR A 932 -17.62 10.80 -5.21
N VAL A 933 -17.04 9.65 -4.89
CA VAL A 933 -15.69 9.33 -5.34
C VAL A 933 -15.65 9.07 -6.84
N LEU A 934 -16.58 8.30 -7.38
CA LEU A 934 -16.70 8.14 -8.83
C LEU A 934 -16.95 9.49 -9.52
N GLY A 935 -17.72 10.38 -8.89
CA GLY A 935 -17.95 11.75 -9.35
C GLY A 935 -16.65 12.56 -9.35
N THR A 936 -15.80 12.39 -8.34
CA THR A 936 -14.47 13.00 -8.26
C THR A 936 -13.52 12.47 -9.34
N LEU A 937 -13.68 11.24 -9.82
CA LEU A 937 -12.81 10.63 -10.85
C LEU A 937 -13.23 10.95 -12.27
N PHE A 938 -14.54 10.96 -12.50
CA PHE A 938 -15.12 10.89 -13.82
C PHE A 938 -15.96 12.13 -14.15
N GLY A 939 -16.00 13.11 -13.26
CA GLY A 939 -16.87 14.28 -13.34
C GLY A 939 -18.26 14.00 -12.76
N GLY A 940 -19.09 15.03 -12.59
CA GLY A 940 -20.45 14.87 -12.07
C GLY A 940 -20.66 15.36 -10.63
N LEU A 941 -19.65 15.99 -10.04
CA LEU A 941 -19.84 16.84 -8.87
C LEU A 941 -20.47 18.17 -9.28
N SER A 942 -21.23 18.80 -8.36
CA SER A 942 -21.75 20.14 -8.60
C SER A 942 -20.61 21.18 -8.55
N SER A 943 -20.77 22.30 -9.24
CA SER A 943 -19.77 23.39 -9.25
C SER A 943 -19.48 23.99 -7.88
N SER A 944 -20.42 23.83 -6.93
CA SER A 944 -20.26 24.24 -5.54
C SER A 944 -19.42 23.27 -4.70
N ASP A 945 -19.07 22.09 -5.23
CA ASP A 945 -18.33 21.08 -4.48
C ASP A 945 -16.82 21.40 -4.41
N PRO A 946 -16.15 21.24 -3.25
CA PRO A 946 -14.71 21.48 -3.12
C PRO A 946 -13.82 20.67 -4.07
N ASN A 947 -14.29 19.51 -4.55
CA ASN A 947 -13.55 18.66 -5.49
C ASN A 947 -14.01 18.84 -6.96
N TYR A 948 -14.86 19.83 -7.27
CA TYR A 948 -15.37 20.02 -8.63
C TYR A 948 -14.25 20.17 -9.66
N GLU A 949 -13.31 21.09 -9.46
CA GLU A 949 -12.19 21.31 -10.39
C GLU A 949 -11.35 20.05 -10.59
N LEU A 950 -11.04 19.35 -9.48
CA LEU A 950 -10.36 18.07 -9.52
C LEU A 950 -11.14 17.03 -10.34
N SER A 951 -12.47 17.03 -10.25
CA SER A 951 -13.33 16.13 -11.01
C SER A 951 -13.30 16.38 -12.51
N ILE A 952 -13.29 17.65 -12.93
CA ILE A 952 -13.17 18.05 -14.33
C ILE A 952 -11.79 17.68 -14.88
N GLU A 953 -10.74 17.92 -14.08
CA GLU A 953 -9.39 17.52 -14.45
C GLU A 953 -9.23 16.01 -14.61
N ASN A 954 -9.70 15.22 -13.65
CA ASN A 954 -9.64 13.76 -13.71
C ASN A 954 -10.44 13.20 -14.87
N LYS A 955 -11.61 13.79 -15.15
CA LYS A 955 -12.41 13.45 -16.33
C LYS A 955 -11.62 13.65 -17.62
N LYS A 956 -10.93 14.78 -17.77
CA LYS A 956 -10.09 15.07 -18.94
C LYS A 956 -8.95 14.06 -19.09
N ASP A 957 -8.33 13.66 -17.98
CA ASP A 957 -7.26 12.66 -17.96
C ASP A 957 -7.78 11.25 -18.30
N ALA A 958 -8.91 10.84 -17.72
CA ALA A 958 -9.56 9.56 -18.03
C ALA A 958 -9.98 9.46 -19.50
N VAL A 959 -10.54 10.54 -20.07
CA VAL A 959 -10.83 10.65 -21.50
C VAL A 959 -9.53 10.58 -22.33
N SER A 960 -8.42 11.14 -21.84
CA SER A 960 -7.13 11.05 -22.53
C SER A 960 -6.57 9.62 -22.55
N ILE A 961 -6.71 8.85 -21.47
CA ILE A 961 -6.38 7.42 -21.44
C ILE A 961 -7.26 6.63 -22.43
N LEU A 962 -8.57 6.90 -22.44
CA LEU A 962 -9.47 6.30 -23.43
C LEU A 962 -9.11 6.69 -24.87
N ASN A 963 -8.59 7.89 -25.09
CA ASN A 963 -8.10 8.31 -26.40
C ASN A 963 -6.87 7.53 -26.85
N VAL A 964 -5.94 7.18 -25.94
CA VAL A 964 -4.84 6.26 -26.26
C VAL A 964 -5.39 4.90 -26.67
N PHE A 965 -6.33 4.36 -25.88
CA PHE A 965 -6.96 3.08 -26.17
C PHE A 965 -7.70 3.08 -27.53
N ASN A 966 -8.50 4.11 -27.80
CA ASN A 966 -9.18 4.31 -29.07
C ASN A 966 -8.21 4.45 -30.24
N PHE A 967 -7.10 5.15 -30.06
CA PHE A 967 -6.06 5.29 -31.09
C PHE A 967 -5.42 3.94 -31.43
N VAL A 968 -5.12 3.12 -30.42
CA VAL A 968 -4.57 1.78 -30.61
C VAL A 968 -5.56 0.86 -31.31
N LEU A 969 -6.83 0.87 -30.87
CA LEU A 969 -7.88 0.09 -31.51
C LEU A 969 -8.09 0.49 -32.97
N ASP A 970 -8.16 1.79 -33.28
CA ASP A 970 -8.30 2.30 -34.65
C ASP A 970 -7.10 1.89 -35.54
N LYS A 971 -5.87 1.98 -35.02
CA LYS A 971 -4.67 1.55 -35.74
C LYS A 971 -4.71 0.05 -36.04
N LYS A 972 -5.11 -0.77 -35.06
CA LYS A 972 -5.20 -2.22 -35.22
C LYS A 972 -6.35 -2.65 -36.12
N ASP A 973 -7.51 -2.00 -36.01
CA ASP A 973 -8.64 -2.21 -36.89
C ASP A 973 -8.28 -1.93 -38.35
N LYS A 974 -7.61 -0.80 -38.62
CA LYS A 974 -7.11 -0.47 -39.97
C LYS A 974 -6.10 -1.48 -40.51
N GLU A 975 -5.18 -1.95 -39.67
CA GLU A 975 -4.19 -2.97 -40.05
C GLU A 975 -4.87 -4.29 -40.43
N LEU A 976 -5.80 -4.77 -39.60
CA LEU A 976 -6.52 -6.03 -39.82
C LEU A 976 -7.48 -5.92 -41.02
N LYS A 977 -8.23 -4.82 -41.14
CA LYS A 977 -9.08 -4.55 -42.31
C LYS A 977 -8.26 -4.49 -43.60
N LYS A 978 -7.06 -3.90 -43.59
CA LYS A 978 -6.16 -3.90 -44.75
C LYS A 978 -5.68 -5.32 -45.12
N GLN A 979 -5.36 -6.15 -44.13
CA GLN A 979 -4.98 -7.55 -44.37
C GLN A 979 -6.17 -8.37 -44.93
N GLU A 980 -7.36 -8.20 -44.34
CA GLU A 980 -8.59 -8.79 -44.87
C GLU A 980 -8.90 -8.30 -46.29
N ASP A 981 -8.70 -7.01 -46.57
CA ASP A 981 -8.87 -6.40 -47.88
C ASP A 981 -7.94 -7.01 -48.94
N GLN A 982 -6.66 -7.18 -48.60
CA GLN A 982 -5.66 -7.79 -49.49
C GLN A 982 -5.99 -9.25 -49.81
N ILE A 983 -6.37 -10.04 -48.81
CA ILE A 983 -6.73 -11.45 -49.00
C ILE A 983 -8.04 -11.58 -49.77
N ALA A 984 -9.05 -10.78 -49.42
CA ALA A 984 -10.33 -10.73 -50.11
C ALA A 984 -10.13 -10.40 -51.61
N THR A 985 -9.42 -9.32 -51.93
CA THR A 985 -9.25 -8.86 -53.33
C THR A 985 -8.60 -9.92 -54.22
N LYS A 986 -7.70 -10.76 -53.67
CA LYS A 986 -7.08 -11.87 -54.40
C LYS A 986 -8.08 -12.93 -54.88
N TYR A 987 -9.14 -13.19 -54.09
CA TYR A 987 -10.07 -14.30 -54.31
C TYR A 987 -11.52 -13.86 -54.62
N TYR A 988 -11.83 -12.56 -54.62
CA TYR A 988 -13.12 -11.97 -55.07
C TYR A 988 -13.08 -11.34 -56.45
N ASP A 989 -11.98 -11.46 -57.18
CA ASP A 989 -11.92 -11.06 -58.59
C ASP A 989 -12.99 -11.84 -59.39
N LYS A 990 -13.68 -11.17 -60.33
CA LYS A 990 -14.63 -11.77 -61.28
C LYS A 990 -14.09 -13.02 -61.95
N ASN A 991 -12.78 -13.06 -62.20
CA ASN A 991 -12.11 -14.19 -62.84
C ASN A 991 -11.67 -15.29 -61.84
N ALA A 992 -11.96 -15.15 -60.55
CA ALA A 992 -11.61 -16.13 -59.53
C ALA A 992 -12.66 -17.24 -59.38
N TRP A 993 -13.87 -17.06 -59.93
CA TRP A 993 -14.97 -18.01 -59.82
C TRP A 993 -15.76 -18.13 -61.12
N SER A 994 -16.37 -19.29 -61.35
CA SER A 994 -17.34 -19.48 -62.42
C SER A 994 -18.55 -20.28 -61.93
N THR A 995 -19.70 -20.05 -62.57
CA THR A 995 -20.96 -20.74 -62.23
C THR A 995 -21.49 -21.50 -63.44
N LYS A 996 -21.97 -22.72 -63.24
CA LYS A 996 -22.62 -23.56 -64.26
C LYS A 996 -23.96 -24.06 -63.74
N ILE A 997 -25.06 -23.72 -64.39
CA ILE A 997 -26.40 -24.20 -64.02
C ILE A 997 -26.46 -25.70 -64.34
N LEU A 998 -26.93 -26.51 -63.38
CA LEU A 998 -27.09 -27.96 -63.54
C LEU A 998 -28.53 -28.30 -63.92
N ASN A 999 -29.50 -27.79 -63.15
CA ASN A 999 -30.92 -27.88 -63.45
C ASN A 999 -31.69 -26.75 -62.74
N SER A 1000 -32.89 -26.44 -63.24
CA SER A 1000 -33.75 -25.41 -62.64
C SER A 1000 -35.22 -25.71 -62.88
N SER A 1001 -36.04 -25.46 -61.86
CA SER A 1001 -37.49 -25.55 -61.85
C SER A 1001 -38.08 -24.34 -61.11
N GLU A 1002 -39.42 -24.23 -61.05
CA GLU A 1002 -40.09 -23.14 -60.32
C GLU A 1002 -39.85 -23.16 -58.79
N LYS A 1003 -39.44 -24.30 -58.24
CA LYS A 1003 -39.28 -24.52 -56.79
C LYS A 1003 -37.83 -24.80 -56.36
N GLU A 1004 -36.97 -25.17 -57.30
CA GLU A 1004 -35.60 -25.62 -57.03
C GLU A 1004 -34.65 -25.22 -58.17
N ILE A 1005 -33.47 -24.70 -57.81
CA ILE A 1005 -32.37 -24.44 -58.76
C ILE A 1005 -31.11 -25.10 -58.21
N ASN A 1006 -30.46 -25.94 -59.01
CA ASN A 1006 -29.13 -26.48 -58.70
C ASN A 1006 -28.09 -25.92 -59.66
N TYR A 1007 -26.98 -25.43 -59.12
CA TYR A 1007 -25.86 -24.96 -59.92
C TYR A 1007 -24.53 -25.34 -59.28
N GLN A 1008 -23.51 -25.45 -60.11
CA GLN A 1008 -22.14 -25.67 -59.69
C GLN A 1008 -21.39 -24.34 -59.63
N LEU A 1009 -20.73 -24.07 -58.51
CA LEU A 1009 -19.80 -22.97 -58.31
C LEU A 1009 -18.37 -23.54 -58.33
N ILE A 1010 -17.52 -23.02 -59.21
CA ILE A 1010 -16.15 -23.49 -59.40
C ILE A 1010 -15.19 -22.37 -59.05
N ARG A 1011 -14.23 -22.65 -58.17
CA ARG A 1011 -13.14 -21.75 -57.82
C ARG A 1011 -11.98 -21.91 -58.78
N LEU A 1012 -11.62 -20.85 -59.50
CA LEU A 1012 -10.58 -20.82 -60.51
C LEU A 1012 -9.19 -20.43 -59.94
N LYS A 1013 -9.16 -19.61 -58.87
CA LYS A 1013 -7.91 -19.27 -58.16
C LYS A 1013 -7.77 -20.11 -56.89
N THR A 1014 -6.68 -20.86 -56.77
CA THR A 1014 -6.43 -21.75 -55.63
C THR A 1014 -5.74 -21.01 -54.47
N SER A 1015 -6.25 -21.21 -53.26
CA SER A 1015 -5.62 -20.76 -52.02
C SER A 1015 -4.64 -21.80 -51.47
N ASN A 1016 -3.63 -21.33 -50.74
CA ASN A 1016 -2.60 -22.17 -50.12
C ASN A 1016 -2.99 -22.70 -48.74
N THR A 1017 -4.13 -22.29 -48.17
CA THR A 1017 -4.55 -22.75 -46.84
C THR A 1017 -4.85 -24.24 -46.83
N THR A 1018 -4.50 -24.93 -45.74
CA THR A 1018 -4.77 -26.37 -45.57
C THR A 1018 -6.27 -26.66 -45.73
N ARG A 1019 -7.12 -25.77 -45.19
CA ARG A 1019 -8.56 -25.88 -45.28
C ARG A 1019 -9.08 -25.75 -46.71
N SER A 1020 -8.48 -24.84 -47.48
CA SER A 1020 -8.78 -24.73 -48.90
C SER A 1020 -8.40 -25.97 -49.70
N LYS A 1021 -7.27 -26.60 -49.42
CA LYS A 1021 -6.84 -27.83 -50.11
C LYS A 1021 -7.75 -29.02 -49.78
N GLN A 1022 -8.32 -29.00 -48.58
CA GLN A 1022 -9.25 -30.01 -48.09
C GLN A 1022 -10.65 -29.86 -48.68
N LEU A 1023 -11.16 -28.62 -48.78
CA LEU A 1023 -12.49 -28.31 -49.33
C LEU A 1023 -12.61 -28.52 -50.84
N GLY A 1024 -11.50 -28.43 -51.57
CA GLY A 1024 -11.52 -28.58 -53.03
C GLY A 1024 -11.90 -27.31 -53.78
N THR A 1025 -12.23 -27.44 -55.07
CA THR A 1025 -12.48 -26.30 -55.97
C THR A 1025 -13.90 -26.24 -56.54
N LYS A 1026 -14.64 -27.35 -56.52
CA LYS A 1026 -15.99 -27.44 -57.06
C LYS A 1026 -17.02 -27.59 -55.95
N PHE A 1027 -18.08 -26.80 -56.02
CA PHE A 1027 -19.16 -26.79 -55.05
C PHE A 1027 -20.50 -26.89 -55.78
N GLU A 1028 -21.39 -27.76 -55.32
CA GLU A 1028 -22.78 -27.82 -55.79
C GLU A 1028 -23.67 -27.05 -54.82
N VAL A 1029 -24.48 -26.14 -55.34
CA VAL A 1029 -25.38 -25.28 -54.56
C VAL A 1029 -26.81 -25.54 -54.98
N LYS A 1030 -27.65 -25.76 -53.97
CA LYS A 1030 -29.10 -25.96 -54.13
C LYS A 1030 -29.87 -24.80 -53.54
N LEU A 1031 -30.68 -24.13 -54.36
CA LEU A 1031 -31.64 -23.11 -53.96
C LEU A 1031 -33.05 -23.68 -53.91
N LEU A 1032 -33.81 -23.35 -52.88
CA LEU A 1032 -35.21 -23.72 -52.75
C LEU A 1032 -36.10 -22.49 -52.54
N LYS A 1033 -37.28 -22.50 -53.16
CA LYS A 1033 -38.33 -21.49 -52.96
C LYS A 1033 -39.27 -21.94 -51.85
N ASN A 1034 -39.40 -21.15 -50.78
CA ASN A 1034 -40.25 -21.48 -49.63
C ASN A 1034 -41.74 -21.38 -50.03
N LYS A 1035 -42.59 -22.33 -49.60
CA LYS A 1035 -44.04 -22.31 -49.89
C LYS A 1035 -44.78 -21.12 -49.26
N ASN A 1036 -44.24 -20.53 -48.19
CA ASN A 1036 -44.87 -19.44 -47.43
C ASN A 1036 -44.21 -18.06 -47.64
N ASN A 1037 -43.20 -17.93 -48.51
CA ASN A 1037 -42.50 -16.65 -48.76
C ASN A 1037 -42.11 -16.50 -50.25
N SER A 1038 -42.13 -15.29 -50.80
CA SER A 1038 -41.84 -15.02 -52.22
C SER A 1038 -40.36 -15.11 -52.60
N TYR A 1039 -39.44 -15.20 -51.62
CA TYR A 1039 -37.99 -15.22 -51.84
C TYR A 1039 -37.42 -16.65 -51.93
N TRP A 1040 -36.32 -16.78 -52.67
CA TRP A 1040 -35.51 -18.01 -52.73
C TRP A 1040 -34.60 -18.09 -51.50
N SER A 1041 -34.11 -19.29 -51.18
CA SER A 1041 -33.17 -19.50 -50.06
C SER A 1041 -32.11 -20.53 -50.46
N ILE A 1042 -30.87 -20.34 -50.00
CA ILE A 1042 -29.81 -21.33 -50.18
C ILE A 1042 -30.07 -22.48 -49.21
N ASN A 1043 -30.44 -23.65 -49.73
CA ASN A 1043 -30.77 -24.82 -48.92
C ASN A 1043 -29.54 -25.67 -48.58
N ARG A 1044 -28.57 -25.77 -49.51
CA ARG A 1044 -27.38 -26.62 -49.31
C ARG A 1044 -26.20 -26.18 -50.16
N ILE A 1045 -25.00 -26.38 -49.63
CA ILE A 1045 -23.71 -26.22 -50.32
C ILE A 1045 -22.92 -27.51 -50.12
N ILE A 1046 -22.56 -28.21 -51.21
CA ILE A 1046 -21.82 -29.48 -51.19
C ILE A 1046 -20.44 -29.26 -51.81
N ALA A 1047 -19.37 -29.53 -51.06
CA ALA A 1047 -18.01 -29.60 -51.58
C ALA A 1047 -17.82 -30.93 -52.34
N LEU A 1048 -17.63 -30.84 -53.66
CA LEU A 1048 -17.55 -32.00 -54.55
C LEU A 1048 -16.17 -32.65 -54.57
N ASP A 1049 -15.11 -31.87 -54.34
CA ASP A 1049 -13.72 -32.38 -54.32
C ASP A 1049 -13.16 -32.49 -52.88
N TYR A 1050 -14.03 -32.71 -51.88
CA TYR A 1050 -13.61 -32.77 -50.49
C TYR A 1050 -12.67 -33.94 -50.22
N LYS A 1051 -11.50 -33.66 -49.62
CA LYS A 1051 -10.55 -34.68 -49.16
C LYS A 1051 -10.75 -34.89 -47.66
N THR A 1052 -11.27 -36.05 -47.27
CA THR A 1052 -11.25 -36.47 -45.87
C THR A 1052 -9.81 -36.53 -45.38
N ALA A 1053 -9.52 -35.84 -44.27
CA ALA A 1053 -8.20 -35.82 -43.66
C ALA A 1053 -7.84 -37.20 -43.09
#